data_AF-A0A3C0AFU8-F1
#
_entry.id   AF-A0A3C0AFU8-F1
#
_cell.length_a   1.000
_cell.length_b   1.000
_cell.length_c   1.000
_cell.angle_alpha   90.00
_cell.angle_beta   90.00
_cell.angle_gamma   90.00
#
_symmetry.space_group_name_H-M   'P 1'
#
loop_
_entity.id
_entity.type
_entity.pdbx_description
1 polymer ?
#
loop_
_entity_poly.entity_id
_entity_poly.type
_entity_poly.pdbx_seq_one_letter_code
_entity_poly.pdbx_strand_id
1 'polypeptide(L)'
;MNHRLFMLLAVTPVLWPLFSSAQAAPPVPPPNNTGGEFFSPADSLKQFTVPDDLKIEQVLAEPQVRQPIFQNFDERGRMWVINYLQYPYPEGLKILSKDKHHRAVYDKIPLPPPHHEQGADKITIHEDTNGDGKYDKHKTFVDGLNIASSFVKGRGGVWVLNPPYLLFYPDHDNDDVPDGDPAVHLEGFGLEDTHSVVNSLRWGPDGWLYSSQGSTVSGKVKKPGQKDKEAIQTLGQLIWRYHPEKQIYEVFAEGGGNAFGVEFDDKGRLYSGHNGGNTRGFHYTQGSYYQKGFGKHGPLSNPYAFGYFQAMKNAKVPRFTHNFIIYEAETLPKKYWGHLFGIEPLQGRVVESEITADGSSYQTEDLQRPVATTDKRFRPVDIKLGPDGAIYFCDMYEHQIAHGQHYSGQVEKDDGRIYRLTAKDASPLTPFDLGKKSSQELIAVLDHPNKWFRQQALRLFGDRKDASVIPALKQKLFSSDGQSALEALWALNLSGGFDEGVAQKSLQHSDPHVRAWTIRLLCDDQRVSPEIGQQLIALALTEPHVQVRSQLASSSKRLPAEPGLPIAFNLLSRSEDLDDVHIPLILWWSLEKRVAENRKELLAYFEKPEVWQYPLVEKYILERIMRRFASTGSRNDLLVCARLLELAPEKSHAEILMSGFETAMKGRSQTSFPKELIAAMSKYGGQSLSLGLRQGDQEAVEKALKIVADSKADNQKRLDLIQILGEVKVPQSVPLLLKIIQNSSDLQMQIAAISALQQYPDESIGKVVSSQYPNMSDDLRSAAQTLVSIRKPWALEFLQAIDAGKINKDTVPVETARKMTVYSDEGITALIAKHFGSIAGATTEQMQQQIAAQQKMLSAATEEPDRYAGEKLFQKNCGKCHKLFGDGGEIGPDLTAFKRDDVGRMLVNIINPSNEIREGFETYLIVTEDGRTVNGFLADQDNNVIVIRSADGQSITVERENIDEMLPQKKSLMPEGLLDKLSEKEVRDLFSYLRSSQPLP
;
A
#
# COMPACT_ATOMS: atom_id res chain seq x y z
N MET A 1 -19.71 53.10 47.45
CA MET A 1 -20.97 53.76 47.10
C MET A 1 -21.28 53.49 45.62
N ASN A 2 -22.30 52.66 45.39
CA ASN A 2 -23.27 52.69 44.30
C ASN A 2 -22.85 53.27 42.92
N HIS A 3 -22.75 52.42 41.90
CA HIS A 3 -23.87 52.19 40.95
C HIS A 3 -23.55 51.06 39.95
N ARG A 4 -24.47 50.08 39.89
CA ARG A 4 -24.65 49.14 38.79
C ARG A 4 -25.39 49.87 37.67
N LEU A 5 -24.95 49.74 36.42
CA LEU A 5 -25.72 50.11 35.25
C LEU A 5 -25.91 48.86 34.37
N PHE A 6 -27.15 48.40 34.29
CA PHE A 6 -27.64 47.44 33.32
C PHE A 6 -27.82 48.17 31.98
N MET A 7 -27.27 47.64 30.89
CA MET A 7 -27.72 47.97 29.54
C MET A 7 -28.24 46.69 28.86
N LEU A 8 -29.52 46.73 28.48
CA LEU A 8 -30.19 45.74 27.66
C LEU A 8 -29.54 45.69 26.27
N LEU A 9 -29.13 44.49 25.85
CA LEU A 9 -28.87 44.18 24.44
C LEU A 9 -30.17 43.73 23.78
N ALA A 10 -30.66 44.54 22.85
CA ALA A 10 -31.75 44.19 21.94
C ALA A 10 -31.26 43.11 20.96
N VAL A 11 -31.87 41.93 21.01
CA VAL A 11 -31.68 40.86 20.04
C VAL A 11 -32.46 41.23 18.78
N THR A 12 -31.75 41.57 17.71
CA THR A 12 -32.29 41.60 16.34
C THR A 12 -32.09 40.21 15.72
N PRO A 13 -33.13 39.58 15.15
CA PRO A 13 -32.95 38.30 14.47
C PRO A 13 -32.27 38.56 13.12
N VAL A 14 -31.04 38.05 12.96
CA VAL A 14 -30.37 37.96 11.67
C VAL A 14 -31.11 36.88 10.87
N LEU A 15 -31.83 37.30 9.83
CA LEU A 15 -32.38 36.42 8.81
C LEU A 15 -31.20 35.79 8.04
N TRP A 16 -30.93 34.51 8.29
CA TRP A 16 -30.11 33.71 7.38
C TRP A 16 -30.83 33.59 6.03
N PRO A 17 -30.14 33.80 4.89
CA PRO A 17 -30.72 33.47 3.60
C PRO A 17 -30.86 31.94 3.56
N LEU A 18 -32.07 31.48 3.27
CA LEU A 18 -32.34 30.09 2.92
C LEU A 18 -31.53 29.76 1.66
N PHE A 19 -30.38 29.12 1.84
CA PHE A 19 -29.73 28.40 0.76
C PHE A 19 -30.67 27.28 0.33
N SER A 20 -31.21 27.42 -0.89
CA SER A 20 -31.86 26.30 -1.58
C SER A 20 -30.81 25.20 -1.70
N SER A 21 -31.02 24.10 -0.98
CA SER A 21 -30.28 22.86 -1.19
C SER A 21 -30.55 22.42 -2.63
N ALA A 22 -29.59 22.61 -3.52
CA ALA A 22 -29.58 21.93 -4.80
C ALA A 22 -29.69 20.43 -4.51
N GLN A 23 -30.79 19.84 -4.95
CA GLN A 23 -31.13 18.46 -4.66
C GLN A 23 -30.09 17.58 -5.36
N ALA A 24 -29.19 16.95 -4.60
CA ALA A 24 -28.25 15.98 -5.13
C ALA A 24 -29.04 14.91 -5.90
N ALA A 25 -28.62 14.62 -7.14
CA ALA A 25 -29.25 13.58 -7.94
C ALA A 25 -29.28 12.27 -7.13
N PRO A 26 -30.40 11.51 -7.15
CA PRO A 26 -30.48 10.25 -6.44
C PRO A 26 -29.35 9.32 -6.91
N PRO A 27 -28.68 8.60 -6.00
CA PRO A 27 -27.55 7.75 -6.37
C PRO A 27 -28.04 6.63 -7.30
N VAL A 28 -27.67 6.71 -8.58
CA VAL A 28 -27.86 5.59 -9.51
C VAL A 28 -27.01 4.43 -8.98
N PRO A 29 -27.60 3.25 -8.71
CA PRO A 29 -26.83 2.09 -8.28
C PRO A 29 -25.83 1.70 -9.38
N PRO A 30 -24.57 1.35 -9.03
CA PRO A 30 -23.57 0.98 -10.03
C PRO A 30 -24.08 -0.24 -10.82
N PRO A 31 -23.93 -0.26 -12.15
CA PRO A 31 -24.35 -1.40 -12.94
C PRO A 31 -23.59 -2.68 -12.55
N ASN A 32 -24.17 -3.86 -12.87
CA ASN A 32 -23.41 -5.11 -12.87
C ASN A 32 -22.36 -5.04 -13.99
N ASN A 33 -21.08 -4.96 -13.61
CA ASN A 33 -19.95 -4.61 -14.49
C ASN A 33 -19.34 -5.78 -15.27
N THR A 34 -20.19 -6.67 -15.77
CA THR A 34 -19.81 -7.73 -16.72
C THR A 34 -20.76 -7.68 -17.91
N GLY A 35 -20.22 -7.48 -19.10
CA GLY A 35 -20.99 -7.27 -20.33
C GLY A 35 -21.58 -5.86 -20.44
N GLY A 36 -22.14 -5.57 -21.61
CA GLY A 36 -22.69 -4.26 -21.98
C GLY A 36 -22.81 -4.18 -23.49
N GLU A 37 -23.92 -3.63 -23.98
CA GLU A 37 -24.05 -3.35 -25.40
C GLU A 37 -23.03 -2.28 -25.81
N PHE A 38 -22.46 -2.44 -27.00
CA PHE A 38 -21.65 -1.40 -27.60
C PHE A 38 -22.56 -0.21 -27.93
N PHE A 39 -22.22 0.98 -27.43
CA PHE A 39 -22.83 2.22 -27.86
C PHE A 39 -21.92 2.92 -28.84
N SER A 40 -22.50 3.52 -29.89
CA SER A 40 -21.78 4.51 -30.68
C SER A 40 -21.32 5.67 -29.77
N PRO A 41 -20.26 6.43 -30.11
CA PRO A 41 -19.81 7.54 -29.29
C PRO A 41 -20.96 8.52 -28.94
N ALA A 42 -21.79 8.87 -29.93
CA ALA A 42 -22.93 9.76 -29.75
C ALA A 42 -24.02 9.17 -28.85
N ASP A 43 -24.24 7.86 -28.86
CA ASP A 43 -25.24 7.22 -28.01
C ASP A 43 -24.74 7.01 -26.58
N SER A 44 -23.45 6.74 -26.42
CA SER A 44 -22.78 6.67 -25.12
C SER A 44 -22.83 8.02 -24.39
N LEU A 45 -22.58 9.13 -25.12
CA LEU A 45 -22.69 10.48 -24.55
C LEU A 45 -24.09 10.76 -23.95
N LYS A 46 -25.16 10.21 -24.54
CA LYS A 46 -26.53 10.36 -24.04
C LYS A 46 -26.81 9.55 -22.76
N GLN A 47 -25.94 8.59 -22.41
CA GLN A 47 -26.09 7.77 -21.21
C GLN A 47 -25.57 8.45 -19.94
N PHE A 48 -24.85 9.57 -20.07
CA PHE A 48 -24.27 10.27 -18.93
C PHE A 48 -25.28 11.16 -18.21
N THR A 49 -25.16 11.17 -16.88
CA THR A 49 -25.82 12.09 -15.98
C THR A 49 -24.75 12.92 -15.27
N VAL A 50 -24.93 14.25 -15.30
CA VAL A 50 -24.09 15.25 -14.63
C VAL A 50 -24.95 16.28 -13.89
N PRO A 51 -24.42 16.99 -12.87
CA PRO A 51 -25.12 18.10 -12.22
C PRO A 51 -25.61 19.18 -13.19
N ASP A 52 -26.73 19.83 -12.88
CA ASP A 52 -27.39 20.81 -13.76
C ASP A 52 -26.55 22.05 -14.09
N ASP A 53 -25.54 22.35 -13.28
CA ASP A 53 -24.59 23.45 -13.46
C ASP A 53 -23.33 23.05 -14.24
N LEU A 54 -23.21 21.77 -14.59
CA LEU A 54 -22.15 21.21 -15.42
C LEU A 54 -22.73 20.67 -16.74
N LYS A 55 -21.84 20.43 -17.70
CA LYS A 55 -22.14 19.68 -18.92
C LYS A 55 -20.97 18.74 -19.23
N ILE A 56 -21.29 17.60 -19.86
CA ILE A 56 -20.32 16.66 -20.40
C ILE A 56 -20.34 16.70 -21.92
N GLU A 57 -19.16 16.69 -22.52
CA GLU A 57 -18.96 16.74 -23.95
C GLU A 57 -17.98 15.64 -24.35
N GLN A 58 -18.19 15.03 -25.51
CA GLN A 58 -17.22 14.14 -26.11
C GLN A 58 -16.31 14.95 -27.02
N VAL A 59 -15.00 14.97 -26.74
CA VAL A 59 -14.03 15.80 -27.47
C VAL A 59 -13.22 15.01 -28.49
N LEU A 60 -12.97 13.73 -28.23
CA LEU A 60 -12.32 12.79 -29.16
C LEU A 60 -12.95 11.39 -28.99
N ALA A 61 -12.96 10.62 -30.06
CA ALA A 61 -13.41 9.22 -30.07
C ALA A 61 -12.68 8.43 -31.17
N GLU A 62 -12.97 7.14 -31.26
CA GLU A 62 -12.55 6.30 -32.38
C GLU A 62 -12.99 6.89 -33.75
N PRO A 63 -12.14 6.83 -34.80
CA PRO A 63 -10.80 6.24 -34.85
C PRO A 63 -9.65 7.18 -34.47
N GLN A 64 -9.91 8.46 -34.15
CA GLN A 64 -8.86 9.44 -33.83
C GLN A 64 -8.05 9.06 -32.59
N VAL A 65 -8.74 8.53 -31.58
CA VAL A 65 -8.14 7.96 -30.37
C VAL A 65 -8.72 6.57 -30.12
N ARG A 66 -7.87 5.64 -29.65
CA ARG A 66 -8.24 4.27 -29.35
C ARG A 66 -7.43 3.78 -28.15
N GLN A 67 -8.10 3.11 -27.21
CA GLN A 67 -7.59 2.76 -25.89
C GLN A 67 -6.73 3.88 -25.25
N PRO A 68 -7.28 5.10 -25.09
CA PRO A 68 -6.53 6.17 -24.46
C PRO A 68 -6.29 5.83 -22.98
N ILE A 69 -5.02 5.80 -22.55
CA ILE A 69 -4.65 5.53 -21.15
C ILE A 69 -3.97 6.70 -20.45
N PHE A 70 -3.54 7.70 -21.21
CA PHE A 70 -2.85 8.87 -20.69
C PHE A 70 -2.99 10.03 -21.66
N GLN A 71 -3.30 11.21 -21.13
CA GLN A 71 -3.36 12.45 -21.90
C GLN A 71 -2.64 13.58 -21.18
N ASN A 72 -2.19 14.58 -21.94
CA ASN A 72 -1.63 15.81 -21.37
C ASN A 72 -1.81 16.99 -22.35
N PHE A 73 -1.60 18.21 -21.89
CA PHE A 73 -1.70 19.41 -22.73
C PHE A 73 -0.35 20.12 -22.82
N ASP A 74 -0.03 20.62 -24.02
CA ASP A 74 1.18 21.41 -24.26
C ASP A 74 0.95 22.93 -24.09
N GLU A 75 2.02 23.72 -24.20
CA GLU A 75 1.98 25.18 -24.03
C GLU A 75 1.09 25.96 -25.02
N ARG A 76 0.56 25.28 -26.05
CA ARG A 76 -0.39 25.82 -27.02
C ARG A 76 -1.84 25.40 -26.72
N GLY A 77 -2.05 24.66 -25.63
CA GLY A 77 -3.36 24.11 -25.26
C GLY A 77 -3.78 22.89 -26.09
N ARG A 78 -2.88 22.30 -26.88
CA ARG A 78 -3.19 21.11 -27.69
C ARG A 78 -3.16 19.87 -26.81
N MET A 79 -4.06 18.93 -27.08
CA MET A 79 -4.16 17.67 -26.35
C MET A 79 -3.27 16.61 -26.98
N TRP A 80 -2.40 16.01 -26.18
CA TRP A 80 -1.58 14.87 -26.55
C TRP A 80 -2.14 13.62 -25.89
N VAL A 81 -2.13 12.48 -26.58
CA VAL A 81 -2.80 11.23 -26.14
C VAL A 81 -1.93 10.01 -26.45
N ILE A 82 -1.79 9.09 -25.50
CA ILE A 82 -1.29 7.72 -25.76
C ILE A 82 -2.44 6.87 -26.25
N ASN A 83 -2.25 6.22 -27.39
CA ASN A 83 -3.12 5.13 -27.86
C ASN A 83 -2.44 3.80 -27.50
N TYR A 84 -3.00 3.04 -26.56
CA TYR A 84 -2.36 1.88 -25.93
C TYR A 84 -2.70 0.55 -26.63
N LEU A 85 -2.49 0.51 -27.94
CA LEU A 85 -2.95 -0.56 -28.84
C LEU A 85 -2.16 -1.88 -28.71
N GLN A 86 -0.96 -1.87 -28.13
CA GLN A 86 -0.13 -3.07 -27.99
C GLN A 86 -0.66 -4.01 -26.90
N TYR A 87 -1.27 -3.46 -25.85
CA TYR A 87 -1.77 -4.19 -24.68
C TYR A 87 -2.53 -5.49 -25.04
N PRO A 88 -2.39 -6.59 -24.27
CA PRO A 88 -1.75 -6.70 -22.96
C PRO A 88 -0.31 -7.19 -22.92
N TYR A 89 0.28 -7.57 -24.05
CA TYR A 89 1.60 -8.19 -24.06
C TYR A 89 2.60 -7.37 -24.88
N PRO A 90 3.84 -7.21 -24.39
CA PRO A 90 4.87 -6.53 -25.16
C PRO A 90 5.16 -7.29 -26.47
N GLU A 91 5.31 -6.54 -27.56
CA GLU A 91 5.65 -7.14 -28.86
C GLU A 91 7.03 -7.79 -28.82
N GLY A 92 7.20 -8.91 -29.51
CA GLY A 92 8.48 -9.57 -29.66
C GLY A 92 9.00 -10.35 -28.44
N LEU A 93 8.22 -10.44 -27.36
CA LEU A 93 8.56 -11.21 -26.15
C LEU A 93 7.70 -12.47 -26.00
N LYS A 94 8.32 -13.55 -25.54
CA LYS A 94 7.63 -14.81 -25.24
C LYS A 94 7.53 -15.02 -23.74
N ILE A 95 6.31 -15.24 -23.25
CA ILE A 95 6.07 -15.62 -21.85
C ILE A 95 6.55 -17.06 -21.64
N LEU A 96 7.51 -17.23 -20.73
CA LEU A 96 8.03 -18.54 -20.30
C LEU A 96 7.20 -19.12 -19.16
N SER A 97 6.81 -18.28 -18.21
CA SER A 97 5.98 -18.68 -17.07
C SER A 97 5.21 -17.48 -16.51
N LYS A 98 4.20 -17.77 -15.70
CA LYS A 98 3.54 -16.81 -14.82
C LYS A 98 3.53 -17.36 -13.41
N ASP A 99 3.73 -16.49 -12.43
CA ASP A 99 3.56 -16.88 -11.03
C ASP A 99 2.09 -16.80 -10.59
N LYS A 100 1.83 -17.10 -9.31
CA LYS A 100 0.49 -17.07 -8.72
C LYS A 100 -0.17 -15.68 -8.71
N HIS A 101 0.59 -14.62 -8.96
CA HIS A 101 0.11 -13.24 -9.04
C HIS A 101 0.02 -12.74 -10.50
N HIS A 102 0.09 -13.65 -11.48
CA HIS A 102 0.10 -13.37 -12.92
C HIS A 102 1.31 -12.58 -13.44
N ARG A 103 2.40 -12.50 -12.66
CA ARG A 103 3.64 -11.86 -13.09
C ARG A 103 4.31 -12.73 -14.13
N ALA A 104 4.47 -12.20 -15.34
CA ALA A 104 5.09 -12.87 -16.46
C ALA A 104 6.61 -12.85 -16.35
N VAL A 105 7.23 -13.99 -16.67
CA VAL A 105 8.66 -14.11 -16.95
C VAL A 105 8.81 -14.22 -18.46
N TYR A 106 9.58 -13.30 -19.05
CA TYR A 106 9.85 -13.29 -20.49
C TYR A 106 11.19 -13.94 -20.81
N ASP A 107 11.35 -14.35 -22.06
CA ASP A 107 12.55 -14.99 -22.60
C ASP A 107 13.74 -14.02 -22.74
N LYS A 108 13.47 -12.72 -22.90
CA LYS A 108 14.48 -11.68 -23.05
C LYS A 108 13.94 -10.32 -22.59
N ILE A 109 14.85 -9.36 -22.47
CA ILE A 109 14.53 -7.93 -22.33
C ILE A 109 14.44 -7.35 -23.75
N PRO A 110 13.37 -6.61 -24.12
CA PRO A 110 13.27 -6.00 -25.44
C PRO A 110 14.34 -4.91 -25.58
N LEU A 111 14.92 -4.76 -26.77
CA LEU A 111 15.81 -3.64 -27.06
C LEU A 111 15.03 -2.30 -27.06
N PRO A 112 15.68 -1.15 -26.82
CA PRO A 112 15.02 0.15 -26.97
C PRO A 112 14.90 0.54 -28.45
N PRO A 113 13.98 1.45 -28.81
CA PRO A 113 13.96 2.05 -30.14
C PRO A 113 15.30 2.71 -30.52
N PRO A 114 15.71 2.65 -31.80
CA PRO A 114 14.96 2.11 -32.95
C PRO A 114 15.20 0.61 -33.20
N HIS A 115 15.88 -0.09 -32.30
CA HIS A 115 16.30 -1.49 -32.49
C HIS A 115 15.31 -2.52 -31.90
N HIS A 116 14.16 -2.05 -31.43
CA HIS A 116 13.12 -2.87 -30.82
C HIS A 116 12.25 -3.57 -31.86
N GLU A 117 11.47 -4.55 -31.39
CA GLU A 117 10.33 -5.06 -32.14
C GLU A 117 9.21 -4.01 -32.04
N GLN A 118 8.75 -3.51 -33.18
CA GLN A 118 7.78 -2.41 -33.24
C GLN A 118 6.43 -2.86 -32.68
N GLY A 119 6.00 -2.24 -31.59
CA GLY A 119 4.66 -2.44 -31.05
C GLY A 119 3.62 -1.55 -31.74
N ALA A 120 2.38 -1.63 -31.30
CA ALA A 120 1.27 -0.88 -31.89
C ALA A 120 0.97 0.47 -31.22
N ASP A 121 1.63 0.80 -30.09
CA ASP A 121 1.32 2.03 -29.36
C ASP A 121 1.81 3.27 -30.12
N LYS A 122 1.12 4.39 -29.93
CA LYS A 122 1.50 5.68 -30.54
C LYS A 122 1.07 6.87 -29.70
N ILE A 123 1.76 7.98 -29.89
CA ILE A 123 1.44 9.29 -29.29
C ILE A 123 0.86 10.20 -30.38
N THR A 124 -0.34 10.72 -30.16
CA THR A 124 -1.04 11.62 -31.08
C THR A 124 -1.26 13.00 -30.48
N ILE A 125 -1.37 14.01 -31.33
CA ILE A 125 -1.60 15.41 -31.00
C ILE A 125 -2.91 15.85 -31.65
N HIS A 126 -3.75 16.51 -30.88
CA HIS A 126 -5.05 17.01 -31.28
C HIS A 126 -5.13 18.52 -30.96
N GLU A 127 -5.48 19.32 -31.95
CA GLU A 127 -5.58 20.78 -31.85
C GLU A 127 -7.01 21.22 -32.18
N ASP A 128 -7.55 22.11 -31.35
CA ASP A 128 -8.76 22.90 -31.64
C ASP A 128 -8.29 24.22 -32.25
N THR A 129 -8.36 24.35 -33.59
CA THR A 129 -7.74 25.47 -34.28
C THR A 129 -8.53 26.78 -34.20
N ASN A 130 -9.80 26.72 -33.80
CA ASN A 130 -10.70 27.88 -33.79
C ASN A 130 -11.23 28.24 -32.39
N GLY A 131 -10.93 27.41 -31.39
CA GLY A 131 -11.33 27.61 -29.98
C GLY A 131 -12.80 27.26 -29.71
N ASP A 132 -13.50 26.53 -30.59
CA ASP A 132 -14.91 26.16 -30.41
C ASP A 132 -15.13 24.97 -29.48
N GLY A 133 -14.03 24.37 -28.99
CA GLY A 133 -14.00 23.23 -28.11
C GLY A 133 -13.99 21.88 -28.83
N LYS A 134 -13.90 21.85 -30.17
CA LYS A 134 -13.75 20.63 -30.98
C LYS A 134 -12.36 20.55 -31.58
N TYR A 135 -11.72 19.40 -31.38
CA TYR A 135 -10.42 19.13 -31.98
C TYR A 135 -10.59 18.78 -33.45
N ASP A 136 -10.14 19.65 -34.35
CA ASP A 136 -10.34 19.53 -35.80
C ASP A 136 -9.05 19.18 -36.57
N LYS A 137 -7.89 19.25 -35.91
CA LYS A 137 -6.61 18.88 -36.47
C LYS A 137 -5.93 17.79 -35.64
N HIS A 138 -5.38 16.78 -36.33
CA HIS A 138 -4.78 15.61 -35.71
C HIS A 138 -3.45 15.26 -36.37
N LYS A 139 -2.44 14.91 -35.55
CA LYS A 139 -1.10 14.49 -35.99
C LYS A 139 -0.61 13.32 -35.14
N THR A 140 0.22 12.45 -35.71
CA THR A 140 0.98 11.46 -34.93
C THR A 140 2.37 12.04 -34.68
N PHE A 141 2.80 12.05 -33.41
CA PHE A 141 4.15 12.49 -33.02
C PHE A 141 5.15 11.34 -33.20
N VAL A 142 4.84 10.18 -32.61
CA VAL A 142 5.65 8.96 -32.73
C VAL A 142 4.73 7.73 -32.67
N ASP A 143 5.08 6.70 -33.42
CA ASP A 143 4.42 5.39 -33.45
C ASP A 143 5.43 4.24 -33.27
N GLY A 144 4.94 3.00 -33.38
CA GLY A 144 5.77 1.82 -33.22
C GLY A 144 6.17 1.53 -31.77
N LEU A 145 5.57 2.20 -30.78
CA LEU A 145 5.92 2.06 -29.38
C LEU A 145 5.37 0.74 -28.80
N ASN A 146 5.97 0.28 -27.69
CA ASN A 146 5.70 -1.03 -27.10
C ASN A 146 5.47 -0.90 -25.60
N ILE A 147 4.20 -1.02 -25.18
CA ILE A 147 3.72 -0.85 -23.81
C ILE A 147 4.00 0.58 -23.28
N ALA A 148 3.88 1.59 -24.14
CA ALA A 148 4.09 2.98 -23.74
C ALA A 148 2.97 3.47 -22.81
N SER A 149 3.36 4.02 -21.65
CA SER A 149 2.43 4.25 -20.53
C SER A 149 2.16 5.71 -20.20
N SER A 150 3.11 6.62 -20.48
CA SER A 150 2.93 8.08 -20.32
C SER A 150 4.04 8.86 -21.02
N PHE A 151 3.82 10.16 -21.21
CA PHE A 151 4.81 11.07 -21.78
C PHE A 151 4.71 12.47 -21.17
N VAL A 152 5.74 13.29 -21.34
CA VAL A 152 5.67 14.72 -21.05
C VAL A 152 6.63 15.52 -21.94
N LYS A 153 6.16 16.66 -22.47
CA LYS A 153 6.99 17.59 -23.25
C LYS A 153 7.88 18.42 -22.32
N GLY A 154 9.10 18.75 -22.75
CA GLY A 154 10.01 19.64 -22.05
C GLY A 154 11.47 19.41 -22.42
N ARG A 155 12.31 20.41 -22.17
CA ARG A 155 13.75 20.41 -22.46
C ARG A 155 14.07 20.16 -23.95
N GLY A 156 13.26 20.74 -24.84
CA GLY A 156 13.46 20.67 -26.30
C GLY A 156 13.09 19.32 -26.92
N GLY A 157 12.14 18.60 -26.32
CA GLY A 157 11.68 17.31 -26.81
C GLY A 157 10.54 16.72 -25.98
N VAL A 158 10.35 15.41 -26.11
CA VAL A 158 9.30 14.64 -25.42
C VAL A 158 9.91 13.45 -24.70
N TRP A 159 9.69 13.40 -23.38
CA TRP A 159 10.05 12.25 -22.54
C TRP A 159 8.94 11.21 -22.61
N VAL A 160 9.28 9.95 -22.82
CA VAL A 160 8.32 8.85 -23.00
C VAL A 160 8.69 7.68 -22.10
N LEU A 161 7.74 7.22 -21.28
CA LEU A 161 7.84 5.93 -20.62
C LEU A 161 7.40 4.84 -21.58
N ASN A 162 8.38 4.08 -22.06
CA ASN A 162 8.22 2.86 -22.84
C ASN A 162 8.96 1.74 -22.10
N PRO A 163 8.39 1.20 -21.01
CA PRO A 163 9.02 0.19 -20.17
C PRO A 163 9.65 -0.94 -21.01
N PRO A 164 10.90 -1.35 -20.71
CA PRO A 164 11.64 -1.10 -19.47
C PRO A 164 12.42 0.24 -19.47
N TYR A 165 12.14 1.17 -20.39
CA TYR A 165 12.93 2.37 -20.63
C TYR A 165 12.20 3.69 -20.33
N LEU A 166 12.96 4.69 -19.87
CA LEU A 166 12.64 6.11 -20.02
C LEU A 166 13.40 6.64 -21.24
N LEU A 167 12.66 7.07 -22.25
CA LEU A 167 13.15 7.58 -23.52
C LEU A 167 13.02 9.11 -23.61
N PHE A 168 13.87 9.75 -24.40
CA PHE A 168 13.74 11.16 -24.79
C PHE A 168 13.83 11.29 -26.31
N TYR A 169 12.76 11.78 -26.93
CA TYR A 169 12.71 12.13 -28.34
C TYR A 169 13.01 13.62 -28.51
N PRO A 170 14.11 14.02 -29.17
CA PRO A 170 14.41 15.42 -29.43
C PRO A 170 13.40 16.03 -30.42
N ASP A 171 13.02 17.28 -30.20
CA ASP A 171 12.14 18.10 -31.06
C ASP A 171 12.55 19.57 -30.84
N HIS A 172 13.75 19.90 -31.33
CA HIS A 172 14.41 21.18 -31.08
C HIS A 172 13.84 22.32 -31.91
N ASP A 173 13.34 22.03 -33.11
CA ASP A 173 12.67 23.02 -33.97
C ASP A 173 11.17 23.17 -33.66
N ASN A 174 10.63 22.30 -32.78
CA ASN A 174 9.28 22.35 -32.25
C ASN A 174 8.22 22.21 -33.37
N ASP A 175 8.53 21.41 -34.39
CA ASP A 175 7.65 21.12 -35.52
C ASP A 175 6.70 19.93 -35.25
N ASP A 176 6.79 19.34 -34.06
CA ASP A 176 6.08 18.15 -33.60
C ASP A 176 6.47 16.85 -34.35
N VAL A 177 7.69 16.76 -34.85
CA VAL A 177 8.31 15.54 -35.39
C VAL A 177 9.61 15.30 -34.61
N PRO A 178 9.91 14.06 -34.18
CA PRO A 178 11.21 13.78 -33.60
C PRO A 178 12.35 14.10 -34.57
N ASP A 179 13.35 14.86 -34.11
CA ASP A 179 14.56 15.20 -34.89
C ASP A 179 15.41 13.96 -35.22
N GLY A 180 15.21 12.86 -34.49
CA GLY A 180 15.93 11.60 -34.66
C GLY A 180 15.51 10.52 -33.67
N ASP A 181 16.35 9.48 -33.58
CA ASP A 181 16.15 8.35 -32.67
C ASP A 181 16.15 8.79 -31.19
N PRO A 182 15.38 8.12 -30.32
CA PRO A 182 15.30 8.49 -28.92
C PRO A 182 16.58 8.13 -28.15
N ALA A 183 16.94 8.98 -27.19
CA ALA A 183 17.94 8.65 -26.20
C ALA A 183 17.33 7.85 -25.03
N VAL A 184 17.99 6.76 -24.62
CA VAL A 184 17.65 6.06 -23.38
C VAL A 184 18.27 6.80 -22.20
N HIS A 185 17.45 7.17 -21.21
CA HIS A 185 17.91 7.82 -19.99
C HIS A 185 17.92 6.90 -18.77
N LEU A 186 16.93 6.00 -18.68
CA LEU A 186 16.86 4.95 -17.67
C LEU A 186 16.45 3.64 -18.33
N GLU A 187 16.96 2.54 -17.78
CA GLU A 187 16.61 1.17 -18.15
C GLU A 187 16.36 0.31 -16.90
N GLY A 188 15.55 -0.74 -17.05
CA GLY A 188 15.33 -1.74 -16.00
C GLY A 188 14.03 -1.59 -15.22
N PHE A 189 13.04 -0.84 -15.73
CA PHE A 189 11.67 -0.91 -15.21
C PHE A 189 11.03 -2.26 -15.55
N GLY A 190 10.23 -2.81 -14.64
CA GLY A 190 9.58 -4.11 -14.82
C GLY A 190 8.48 -4.11 -15.89
N LEU A 191 8.27 -5.30 -16.45
CA LEU A 191 7.26 -5.62 -17.48
C LEU A 191 6.36 -6.80 -17.08
N GLU A 192 6.56 -7.33 -15.88
CA GLU A 192 5.96 -8.59 -15.43
C GLU A 192 4.42 -8.51 -15.39
N ASP A 193 3.89 -7.32 -15.16
CA ASP A 193 2.46 -7.03 -15.25
C ASP A 193 2.24 -5.68 -15.95
N THR A 194 1.89 -5.73 -17.23
CA THR A 194 1.68 -4.55 -18.11
C THR A 194 0.55 -3.64 -17.65
N HIS A 195 -0.28 -4.11 -16.72
CA HIS A 195 -1.31 -3.30 -16.03
C HIS A 195 -0.72 -2.41 -14.90
N SER A 196 0.50 -2.69 -14.43
CA SER A 196 1.09 -2.04 -13.26
C SER A 196 2.53 -1.59 -13.49
N VAL A 197 2.89 -1.41 -14.76
CA VAL A 197 4.15 -0.79 -15.19
C VAL A 197 4.24 0.66 -14.71
N VAL A 198 5.44 1.23 -14.79
CA VAL A 198 5.64 2.65 -14.51
C VAL A 198 4.73 3.52 -15.38
N ASN A 199 4.15 4.56 -14.81
CA ASN A 199 3.13 5.39 -15.49
C ASN A 199 3.11 6.82 -14.94
N SER A 200 2.21 7.65 -15.50
CA SER A 200 1.91 9.00 -15.01
C SER A 200 3.10 9.96 -14.95
N LEU A 201 3.96 9.97 -15.98
CA LEU A 201 5.11 10.89 -16.08
C LEU A 201 4.67 12.37 -16.04
N ARG A 202 5.28 13.17 -15.17
CA ARG A 202 4.98 14.60 -14.99
C ARG A 202 6.20 15.39 -14.50
N TRP A 203 6.28 16.68 -14.82
CA TRP A 203 7.19 17.61 -14.16
C TRP A 203 6.72 17.98 -12.75
N GLY A 204 7.62 17.91 -11.78
CA GLY A 204 7.46 18.57 -10.50
C GLY A 204 7.79 20.07 -10.60
N PRO A 205 7.33 20.90 -9.64
CA PRO A 205 7.63 22.33 -9.64
C PRO A 205 9.12 22.64 -9.42
N ASP A 206 9.90 21.66 -8.94
CA ASP A 206 11.36 21.70 -8.80
C ASP A 206 12.12 21.45 -10.13
N GLY A 207 11.42 21.02 -11.18
CA GLY A 207 12.02 20.68 -12.47
C GLY A 207 12.53 19.25 -12.59
N TRP A 208 12.21 18.38 -11.63
CA TRP A 208 12.44 16.94 -11.77
C TRP A 208 11.26 16.28 -12.50
N LEU A 209 11.53 15.17 -13.18
CA LEU A 209 10.49 14.27 -13.67
C LEU A 209 10.05 13.35 -12.53
N TYR A 210 8.74 13.16 -12.35
CA TYR A 210 8.14 12.25 -11.38
C TYR A 210 7.25 11.24 -12.10
N SER A 211 7.17 10.03 -11.56
CA SER A 211 6.29 8.97 -12.05
C SER A 211 6.06 7.92 -10.96
N SER A 212 4.98 7.17 -11.11
CA SER A 212 4.63 6.06 -10.23
C SER A 212 5.10 4.73 -10.81
N GLN A 213 5.31 3.74 -9.94
CA GLN A 213 5.43 2.32 -10.29
C GLN A 213 4.31 1.56 -9.59
N GLY A 214 3.63 0.68 -10.32
CA GLY A 214 2.56 -0.15 -9.79
C GLY A 214 3.04 -1.33 -8.94
N SER A 215 2.11 -2.20 -8.57
CA SER A 215 2.32 -3.15 -7.48
C SER A 215 2.94 -4.49 -7.80
N THR A 216 2.82 -4.93 -9.04
CA THR A 216 3.16 -6.28 -9.48
C THR A 216 4.40 -6.33 -10.37
N VAL A 217 5.17 -5.26 -10.40
CA VAL A 217 6.42 -5.17 -11.15
C VAL A 217 7.62 -5.02 -10.20
N SER A 218 8.76 -5.51 -10.64
CA SER A 218 10.04 -5.18 -10.01
C SER A 218 10.72 -4.04 -10.75
N GLY A 219 11.77 -3.49 -10.16
CA GLY A 219 12.65 -2.55 -10.82
C GLY A 219 14.09 -2.93 -10.56
N LYS A 220 14.94 -2.82 -11.57
CA LYS A 220 16.40 -2.84 -11.48
C LYS A 220 16.92 -1.64 -12.26
N VAL A 221 16.51 -0.46 -11.79
CA VAL A 221 16.60 0.79 -12.55
C VAL A 221 18.00 1.35 -12.49
N LYS A 222 18.56 1.67 -13.66
CA LYS A 222 19.88 2.28 -13.81
C LYS A 222 19.94 3.13 -15.07
N LYS A 223 21.01 3.90 -15.21
CA LYS A 223 21.34 4.59 -16.46
C LYS A 223 22.03 3.63 -17.43
N PRO A 224 21.88 3.83 -18.75
CA PRO A 224 22.63 3.07 -19.74
C PRO A 224 24.13 3.09 -19.45
N GLY A 225 24.76 1.92 -19.57
CA GLY A 225 26.20 1.74 -19.31
C GLY A 225 26.58 1.56 -17.83
N GLN A 226 25.66 1.74 -16.87
CA GLN A 226 25.93 1.40 -15.47
C GLN A 226 25.94 -0.12 -15.25
N LYS A 227 26.76 -0.55 -14.28
CA LYS A 227 26.83 -1.96 -13.88
C LYS A 227 25.57 -2.34 -13.10
N ASP A 228 25.17 -3.59 -13.20
CA ASP A 228 23.97 -4.11 -12.52
C ASP A 228 23.97 -3.93 -11.00
N LYS A 229 25.15 -3.92 -10.36
CA LYS A 229 25.29 -3.67 -8.93
C LYS A 229 25.01 -2.21 -8.51
N GLU A 230 25.01 -1.29 -9.47
CA GLU A 230 24.70 0.13 -9.28
C GLU A 230 23.20 0.42 -9.49
N ALA A 231 22.43 -0.57 -9.95
CA ALA A 231 21.00 -0.43 -10.16
C ALA A 231 20.27 -0.33 -8.83
N ILE A 232 19.27 0.55 -8.79
CA ILE A 232 18.34 0.63 -7.67
C ILE A 232 17.31 -0.49 -7.87
N GLN A 233 17.33 -1.45 -6.95
CA GLN A 233 16.38 -2.55 -6.94
C GLN A 233 15.13 -2.17 -6.15
N THR A 234 13.97 -2.40 -6.75
CA THR A 234 12.68 -2.09 -6.16
C THR A 234 11.71 -3.24 -6.38
N LEU A 235 10.78 -3.39 -5.45
CA LEU A 235 9.73 -4.40 -5.54
C LEU A 235 8.39 -3.75 -5.18
N GLY A 236 7.46 -3.81 -6.12
CA GLY A 236 6.15 -3.20 -5.98
C GLY A 236 6.22 -1.66 -6.01
N GLN A 237 5.40 -1.04 -5.16
CA GLN A 237 4.92 0.32 -5.43
C GLN A 237 5.86 1.37 -4.92
N LEU A 238 5.93 2.47 -5.66
CA LEU A 238 6.69 3.64 -5.29
C LEU A 238 6.33 4.83 -6.17
N ILE A 239 6.75 6.01 -5.70
CA ILE A 239 6.94 7.19 -6.52
C ILE A 239 8.45 7.36 -6.70
N TRP A 240 8.90 7.51 -7.94
CA TRP A 240 10.29 7.81 -8.27
C TRP A 240 10.38 9.19 -8.93
N ARG A 241 11.60 9.74 -8.92
CA ARG A 241 11.93 10.95 -9.66
C ARG A 241 13.27 10.88 -10.35
N TYR A 242 13.41 11.64 -11.45
CA TYR A 242 14.62 11.72 -12.25
C TYR A 242 14.95 13.19 -12.57
N HIS A 243 16.19 13.61 -12.32
CA HIS A 243 16.68 14.92 -12.71
C HIS A 243 17.35 14.83 -14.09
N PRO A 244 16.83 15.46 -15.15
CA PRO A 244 17.35 15.33 -16.51
C PRO A 244 18.80 15.80 -16.67
N GLU A 245 19.13 16.97 -16.14
CA GLU A 245 20.45 17.58 -16.29
C GLU A 245 21.52 16.96 -15.37
N LYS A 246 21.16 16.67 -14.11
CA LYS A 246 22.07 15.99 -13.17
C LYS A 246 22.15 14.48 -13.41
N GLN A 247 21.21 13.92 -14.18
CA GLN A 247 21.07 12.49 -14.44
C GLN A 247 21.04 11.66 -13.15
N ILE A 248 20.20 12.07 -12.20
CA ILE A 248 20.01 11.42 -10.90
C ILE A 248 18.63 10.78 -10.89
N TYR A 249 18.57 9.47 -10.67
CA TYR A 249 17.34 8.73 -10.37
C TYR A 249 17.29 8.43 -8.88
N GLU A 250 16.14 8.65 -8.25
CA GLU A 250 15.90 8.23 -6.88
C GLU A 250 14.44 7.81 -6.64
N VAL A 251 14.26 6.88 -5.69
CA VAL A 251 12.94 6.57 -5.13
C VAL A 251 12.56 7.72 -4.21
N PHE A 252 11.54 8.48 -4.59
CA PHE A 252 11.02 9.58 -3.78
C PHE A 252 10.29 9.06 -2.55
N ALA A 253 9.46 8.03 -2.71
CA ALA A 253 8.75 7.36 -1.62
C ALA A 253 8.39 5.93 -2.02
N GLU A 254 8.42 5.00 -1.06
CA GLU A 254 8.17 3.58 -1.30
C GLU A 254 6.85 3.13 -0.67
N GLY A 255 6.07 2.31 -1.37
CA GLY A 255 4.76 1.80 -0.95
C GLY A 255 3.59 2.61 -1.53
N GLY A 256 2.42 2.50 -0.91
CA GLY A 256 1.25 3.32 -1.25
C GLY A 256 0.18 2.59 -2.07
N GLY A 257 0.01 1.27 -1.84
CA GLY A 257 -0.90 0.44 -2.63
C GLY A 257 -0.58 0.50 -4.13
N ASN A 258 -1.38 -0.11 -5.02
CA ASN A 258 -1.17 0.04 -6.48
C ASN A 258 -1.41 1.50 -6.93
N ALA A 259 -0.35 2.21 -7.30
CA ALA A 259 -0.36 3.62 -7.66
C ALA A 259 -0.55 3.81 -9.18
N PHE A 260 -1.54 4.61 -9.56
CA PHE A 260 -1.93 4.85 -10.96
C PHE A 260 -1.89 6.33 -11.35
N GLY A 261 -1.28 7.17 -10.52
CA GLY A 261 -1.27 8.62 -10.71
C GLY A 261 -0.06 9.30 -10.12
N VAL A 262 0.23 10.50 -10.63
CA VAL A 262 1.07 11.50 -9.98
C VAL A 262 0.38 12.84 -10.15
N GLU A 263 -0.13 13.37 -9.03
CA GLU A 263 -0.77 14.68 -8.97
C GLU A 263 -0.02 15.58 -7.99
N PHE A 264 0.23 16.81 -8.43
CA PHE A 264 0.73 17.89 -7.59
C PHE A 264 -0.36 18.92 -7.42
N ASP A 265 -0.65 19.32 -6.19
CA ASP A 265 -1.51 20.48 -5.93
C ASP A 265 -0.76 21.82 -6.11
N ASP A 266 -1.44 22.93 -5.89
CA ASP A 266 -0.86 24.27 -6.02
C ASP A 266 0.27 24.55 -5.03
N LYS A 267 0.36 23.81 -3.92
CA LYS A 267 1.47 23.89 -2.97
C LYS A 267 2.60 22.91 -3.28
N GLY A 268 2.49 22.14 -4.38
CA GLY A 268 3.47 21.14 -4.80
C GLY A 268 3.50 19.89 -3.93
N ARG A 269 2.45 19.60 -3.17
CA ARG A 269 2.33 18.33 -2.43
C ARG A 269 1.97 17.21 -3.40
N LEU A 270 2.57 16.04 -3.22
CA LEU A 270 2.46 14.92 -4.16
C LEU A 270 1.40 13.91 -3.70
N TYR A 271 0.51 13.52 -4.61
CA TYR A 271 -0.53 12.53 -4.36
C TYR A 271 -0.61 11.47 -5.48
N SER A 272 -1.16 10.29 -5.13
CA SER A 272 -1.60 9.29 -6.12
C SER A 272 -2.87 8.61 -5.65
N GLY A 273 -3.74 8.26 -6.61
CA GLY A 273 -4.85 7.33 -6.41
C GLY A 273 -4.36 5.90 -6.16
N HIS A 274 -5.27 5.08 -5.64
CA HIS A 274 -5.04 3.67 -5.32
C HIS A 274 -6.34 2.87 -5.43
N ASN A 275 -6.27 1.63 -5.92
CA ASN A 275 -7.41 0.71 -6.06
C ASN A 275 -8.02 0.18 -4.73
N GLY A 276 -7.87 0.89 -3.62
CA GLY A 276 -8.52 0.60 -2.33
C GLY A 276 -9.96 1.10 -2.27
N GLY A 277 -10.75 0.59 -1.32
CA GLY A 277 -12.14 1.03 -1.09
C GLY A 277 -12.32 1.86 0.19
N ASN A 278 -11.27 2.08 0.96
CA ASN A 278 -11.30 2.80 2.24
C ASN A 278 -10.43 4.06 2.20
N THR A 279 -10.12 4.54 1.00
CA THR A 279 -9.25 5.69 0.75
C THR A 279 -9.46 6.20 -0.67
N ARG A 280 -9.11 7.48 -0.90
CA ARG A 280 -8.94 8.04 -2.25
C ARG A 280 -7.49 8.06 -2.72
N GLY A 281 -6.54 7.58 -1.92
CA GLY A 281 -5.15 7.46 -2.29
C GLY A 281 -4.20 7.86 -1.18
N PHE A 282 -3.00 8.28 -1.56
CA PHE A 282 -1.91 8.58 -0.64
C PHE A 282 -1.37 9.99 -0.88
N HIS A 283 -0.96 10.65 0.20
CA HIS A 283 -0.14 11.86 0.18
C HIS A 283 1.33 11.46 0.45
N TYR A 284 2.20 11.66 -0.54
CA TYR A 284 3.59 11.22 -0.53
C TYR A 284 4.56 12.28 -0.02
N THR A 285 5.43 11.88 0.91
CA THR A 285 6.53 12.69 1.43
C THR A 285 7.88 12.04 1.12
N GLN A 286 8.91 12.86 0.91
CA GLN A 286 10.22 12.38 0.44
C GLN A 286 10.91 11.48 1.47
N GLY A 287 11.42 10.35 1.01
CA GLY A 287 12.15 9.37 1.81
C GLY A 287 11.25 8.52 2.70
N SER A 288 9.94 8.49 2.46
CA SER A 288 8.97 7.82 3.32
C SER A 288 8.59 6.42 2.85
N TYR A 289 8.12 5.60 3.80
CA TYR A 289 7.63 4.25 3.58
C TYR A 289 6.13 4.15 3.88
N TYR A 290 5.37 3.55 2.97
CA TYR A 290 3.92 3.44 3.01
C TYR A 290 3.49 1.97 3.03
N GLN A 291 2.25 1.72 3.45
CA GLN A 291 1.67 0.38 3.45
C GLN A 291 1.77 -0.29 2.06
N LYS A 292 2.14 -1.58 2.07
CA LYS A 292 2.14 -2.47 0.91
C LYS A 292 1.32 -3.72 1.19
N GLY A 293 0.83 -4.36 0.13
CA GLY A 293 0.41 -5.77 0.19
C GLY A 293 1.62 -6.69 0.25
N PHE A 294 2.23 -6.85 1.43
CA PHE A 294 3.56 -7.45 1.62
C PHE A 294 3.75 -8.84 1.01
N GLY A 295 2.70 -9.67 0.96
CA GLY A 295 2.74 -11.00 0.35
C GLY A 295 2.98 -10.94 -1.17
N LYS A 296 2.28 -10.06 -1.88
CA LYS A 296 2.34 -9.93 -3.35
C LYS A 296 3.40 -8.93 -3.81
N HIS A 297 3.51 -7.82 -3.11
CA HIS A 297 4.30 -6.65 -3.50
C HIS A 297 5.68 -6.62 -2.84
N GLY A 298 5.98 -7.59 -1.98
CA GLY A 298 7.26 -7.70 -1.29
C GLY A 298 7.40 -6.81 -0.03
N PRO A 299 8.49 -7.01 0.74
CA PRO A 299 8.80 -6.19 1.90
C PRO A 299 9.19 -4.75 1.50
N LEU A 300 9.22 -3.85 2.49
CA LEU A 300 9.86 -2.56 2.32
C LEU A 300 11.38 -2.74 2.15
N SER A 301 12.01 -1.87 1.36
CA SER A 301 13.47 -1.89 1.17
C SER A 301 14.25 -1.67 2.48
N ASN A 302 13.65 -0.98 3.46
CA ASN A 302 14.20 -0.87 4.80
C ASN A 302 13.56 -1.89 5.77
N PRO A 303 14.26 -2.96 6.18
CA PRO A 303 13.75 -3.94 7.13
C PRO A 303 13.56 -3.36 8.55
N TYR A 304 14.12 -2.18 8.82
CA TYR A 304 14.03 -1.48 10.09
C TYR A 304 13.08 -0.27 10.06
N ALA A 305 12.19 -0.21 9.06
CA ALA A 305 11.20 0.86 8.98
C ALA A 305 10.31 0.93 10.24
N PHE A 306 10.05 -0.20 10.91
CA PHE A 306 9.29 -0.31 12.17
C PHE A 306 8.00 0.53 12.20
N GLY A 307 7.27 0.47 11.09
CA GLY A 307 6.08 1.25 10.81
C GLY A 307 6.08 1.75 9.37
N TYR A 308 4.94 2.26 8.94
CA TYR A 308 4.72 2.82 7.62
C TYR A 308 3.48 3.73 7.65
N PHE A 309 3.39 4.62 6.66
CA PHE A 309 2.23 5.48 6.49
C PHE A 309 1.04 4.75 5.89
N GLN A 310 -0.13 5.07 6.43
CA GLN A 310 -1.41 4.61 5.91
C GLN A 310 -1.89 5.53 4.79
N ALA A 311 -2.90 5.07 4.04
CA ALA A 311 -3.57 5.89 3.05
C ALA A 311 -4.33 7.06 3.70
N MET A 312 -4.67 8.07 2.92
CA MET A 312 -5.54 9.16 3.38
C MET A 312 -6.86 8.56 3.86
N LYS A 313 -7.31 8.93 5.07
CA LYS A 313 -8.53 8.39 5.66
C LYS A 313 -9.74 8.74 4.79
N ASN A 314 -10.62 7.79 4.57
CA ASN A 314 -11.91 7.98 3.88
C ASN A 314 -12.93 6.98 4.42
N ALA A 315 -14.22 7.29 4.30
CA ALA A 315 -15.27 6.32 4.54
C ALA A 315 -15.10 5.08 3.64
N LYS A 316 -15.51 3.90 4.13
CA LYS A 316 -15.50 2.68 3.32
C LYS A 316 -16.54 2.80 2.20
N VAL A 317 -16.09 2.59 0.97
CA VAL A 317 -16.87 2.60 -0.27
C VAL A 317 -16.53 1.36 -1.11
N PRO A 318 -17.37 0.99 -2.10
CA PRO A 318 -17.01 0.01 -3.09
C PRO A 318 -15.64 0.36 -3.71
N ARG A 319 -14.77 -0.65 -3.81
CA ARG A 319 -13.37 -0.53 -4.26
C ARG A 319 -13.23 0.36 -5.50
N PHE A 320 -12.11 1.09 -5.61
CA PHE A 320 -11.41 1.50 -6.85
C PHE A 320 -11.43 3.01 -7.17
N THR A 321 -10.50 3.80 -6.61
CA THR A 321 -10.07 5.10 -7.19
C THR A 321 -8.77 4.90 -7.97
N HIS A 322 -8.77 5.11 -9.27
CA HIS A 322 -7.58 4.87 -10.10
C HIS A 322 -6.62 6.05 -10.03
N ASN A 323 -6.97 7.15 -10.70
CA ASN A 323 -6.24 8.40 -10.74
C ASN A 323 -7.17 9.55 -10.30
N PHE A 324 -6.62 10.71 -9.97
CA PHE A 324 -7.40 11.90 -9.63
C PHE A 324 -6.65 13.19 -9.92
N ILE A 325 -7.39 14.30 -9.93
CA ILE A 325 -6.84 15.65 -9.86
C ILE A 325 -7.35 16.36 -8.60
N ILE A 326 -6.62 17.37 -8.15
CA ILE A 326 -7.16 18.39 -7.23
C ILE A 326 -7.53 19.60 -8.10
N TYR A 327 -8.81 19.99 -8.07
CA TYR A 327 -9.36 20.96 -9.01
C TYR A 327 -8.99 22.39 -8.60
N GLU A 328 -7.94 22.92 -9.22
CA GLU A 328 -7.35 24.23 -8.93
C GLU A 328 -7.40 25.13 -10.16
N ALA A 329 -8.64 25.37 -10.61
CA ALA A 329 -8.99 26.36 -11.62
C ALA A 329 -10.30 27.05 -11.23
N GLU A 330 -10.52 28.26 -11.74
CA GLU A 330 -11.68 29.09 -11.36
C GLU A 330 -12.84 29.02 -12.38
N THR A 331 -12.81 28.08 -13.33
CA THR A 331 -13.82 27.97 -14.41
C THR A 331 -15.09 27.23 -13.98
N LEU A 332 -14.98 26.06 -13.34
CA LEU A 332 -16.12 25.38 -12.73
C LEU A 332 -16.74 26.25 -11.62
N PRO A 333 -18.03 26.05 -11.27
CA PRO A 333 -18.65 26.75 -10.15
C PRO A 333 -17.82 26.65 -8.85
N LYS A 334 -17.80 27.73 -8.07
CA LYS A 334 -16.95 27.89 -6.87
C LYS A 334 -17.02 26.74 -5.87
N LYS A 335 -18.17 26.05 -5.79
CA LYS A 335 -18.36 24.89 -4.91
C LYS A 335 -17.45 23.70 -5.20
N TYR A 336 -16.79 23.67 -6.36
CA TYR A 336 -15.87 22.59 -6.78
C TYR A 336 -14.39 22.92 -6.51
N TRP A 337 -14.07 24.18 -6.15
CA TRP A 337 -12.69 24.65 -6.07
C TRP A 337 -11.94 23.99 -4.91
N GLY A 338 -10.77 23.43 -5.19
CA GLY A 338 -9.94 22.72 -4.21
C GLY A 338 -10.40 21.29 -3.91
N HIS A 339 -11.50 20.81 -4.51
CA HIS A 339 -11.96 19.44 -4.33
C HIS A 339 -11.16 18.45 -5.18
N LEU A 340 -11.11 17.21 -4.71
CA LEU A 340 -10.53 16.09 -5.43
C LEU A 340 -11.57 15.48 -6.37
N PHE A 341 -11.20 15.27 -7.63
CA PHE A 341 -12.00 14.52 -8.61
C PHE A 341 -11.26 13.24 -8.98
N GLY A 342 -11.83 12.10 -8.61
CA GLY A 342 -11.25 10.77 -8.84
C GLY A 342 -12.06 9.93 -9.81
N ILE A 343 -11.38 9.14 -10.62
CA ILE A 343 -12.02 8.19 -11.55
C ILE A 343 -12.15 6.80 -10.92
N GLU A 344 -13.31 6.18 -11.12
CA GLU A 344 -13.63 4.84 -10.63
C GLU A 344 -13.98 3.92 -11.81
N PRO A 345 -12.99 3.39 -12.56
CA PRO A 345 -13.25 2.67 -13.80
C PRO A 345 -14.02 1.37 -13.61
N LEU A 346 -13.85 0.66 -12.48
CA LEU A 346 -14.68 -0.50 -12.22
C LEU A 346 -16.15 -0.15 -11.99
N GLN A 347 -16.48 1.10 -11.65
CA GLN A 347 -17.83 1.58 -11.40
C GLN A 347 -18.37 2.45 -12.54
N GLY A 348 -17.54 2.81 -13.52
CA GLY A 348 -17.91 3.67 -14.64
C GLY A 348 -18.37 5.06 -14.20
N ARG A 349 -17.61 5.74 -13.33
CA ARG A 349 -17.99 7.06 -12.82
C ARG A 349 -16.81 7.91 -12.36
N VAL A 350 -17.09 9.19 -12.11
CA VAL A 350 -16.19 10.13 -11.41
C VAL A 350 -16.77 10.43 -10.04
N VAL A 351 -15.94 10.44 -9.01
CA VAL A 351 -16.27 10.86 -7.64
C VAL A 351 -15.66 12.21 -7.36
N GLU A 352 -16.40 13.06 -6.65
CA GLU A 352 -15.91 14.29 -6.06
C GLU A 352 -15.76 14.09 -4.55
N SER A 353 -14.63 14.48 -4.00
CA SER A 353 -14.34 14.40 -2.58
C SER A 353 -13.77 15.72 -2.07
N GLU A 354 -14.17 16.14 -0.87
CA GLU A 354 -13.47 17.18 -0.11
C GLU A 354 -12.12 16.62 0.39
N ILE A 355 -11.09 17.47 0.44
CA ILE A 355 -9.79 17.15 1.02
C ILE A 355 -9.52 18.08 2.21
N THR A 356 -9.28 17.51 3.39
CA THR A 356 -9.02 18.28 4.61
C THR A 356 -7.72 17.84 5.27
N ALA A 357 -7.04 18.76 5.95
CA ALA A 357 -5.78 18.48 6.62
C ALA A 357 -5.97 17.51 7.80
N ASP A 358 -5.05 16.57 7.94
CA ASP A 358 -4.91 15.63 9.07
C ASP A 358 -3.44 15.64 9.51
N GLY A 359 -3.09 16.59 10.38
CA GLY A 359 -1.71 16.89 10.76
C GLY A 359 -0.85 17.27 9.55
N SER A 360 0.25 16.54 9.36
CA SER A 360 1.16 16.64 8.23
C SER A 360 0.65 15.96 6.96
N SER A 361 -0.53 15.35 6.99
CA SER A 361 -1.18 14.69 5.84
C SER A 361 -2.61 15.19 5.63
N TYR A 362 -3.41 14.39 4.92
CA TYR A 362 -4.78 14.71 4.52
C TYR A 362 -5.73 13.52 4.69
N GLN A 363 -7.01 13.83 4.79
CA GLN A 363 -8.12 12.90 4.71
C GLN A 363 -9.13 13.39 3.67
N THR A 364 -9.99 12.49 3.22
CA THR A 364 -10.99 12.78 2.18
C THR A 364 -12.40 12.38 2.62
N GLU A 365 -13.39 13.11 2.10
CA GLU A 365 -14.81 12.81 2.27
C GLU A 365 -15.53 12.92 0.93
N ASP A 366 -16.22 11.87 0.50
CA ASP A 366 -16.98 11.89 -0.76
C ASP A 366 -18.21 12.79 -0.66
N LEU A 367 -18.34 13.72 -1.60
CA LEU A 367 -19.45 14.64 -1.68
C LEU A 367 -20.52 14.15 -2.65
N GLN A 368 -20.12 13.78 -3.87
CA GLN A 368 -21.04 13.32 -4.92
C GLN A 368 -20.32 12.51 -6.01
N ARG A 369 -21.11 12.02 -6.99
CA ARG A 369 -20.59 11.41 -8.22
C ARG A 369 -20.96 12.29 -9.40
N PRO A 370 -20.15 13.32 -9.72
CA PRO A 370 -20.52 14.34 -10.71
C PRO A 370 -20.61 13.80 -12.14
N VAL A 371 -20.09 12.60 -12.41
CA VAL A 371 -20.27 11.90 -13.67
C VAL A 371 -20.69 10.47 -13.37
N ALA A 372 -21.89 10.09 -13.81
CA ALA A 372 -22.39 8.72 -13.76
C ALA A 372 -22.98 8.35 -15.13
N THR A 373 -22.99 7.07 -15.48
CA THR A 373 -23.53 6.61 -16.77
C THR A 373 -24.20 5.24 -16.66
N THR A 374 -25.19 5.00 -17.52
CA THR A 374 -25.76 3.66 -17.74
C THR A 374 -24.96 2.84 -18.76
N ASP A 375 -24.01 3.44 -19.46
CA ASP A 375 -23.07 2.74 -20.34
C ASP A 375 -22.12 1.88 -19.51
N LYS A 376 -22.33 0.57 -19.56
CA LYS A 376 -21.55 -0.40 -18.80
C LYS A 376 -20.13 -0.59 -19.31
N ARG A 377 -19.77 -0.08 -20.50
CA ARG A 377 -18.42 -0.17 -21.08
C ARG A 377 -17.56 1.07 -20.81
N PHE A 378 -18.11 2.13 -20.21
CA PHE A 378 -17.32 3.29 -19.78
C PHE A 378 -16.30 2.89 -18.70
N ARG A 379 -15.00 3.09 -18.99
CA ARG A 379 -13.83 2.74 -18.16
C ARG A 379 -12.87 3.92 -18.11
N PRO A 380 -13.14 4.94 -17.27
CA PRO A 380 -12.24 6.08 -17.12
C PRO A 380 -10.93 5.68 -16.45
N VAL A 381 -9.80 5.78 -17.15
CA VAL A 381 -8.48 5.32 -16.69
C VAL A 381 -7.46 6.44 -16.43
N ASP A 382 -7.66 7.62 -17.03
CA ASP A 382 -6.89 8.83 -16.73
C ASP A 382 -7.77 10.07 -16.59
N ILE A 383 -7.30 11.07 -15.85
CA ILE A 383 -7.98 12.35 -15.59
C ILE A 383 -6.98 13.51 -15.56
N LYS A 384 -7.35 14.66 -16.14
CA LYS A 384 -6.50 15.87 -16.24
C LYS A 384 -7.34 17.16 -16.13
N LEU A 385 -6.73 18.19 -15.55
CA LEU A 385 -7.19 19.57 -15.63
C LEU A 385 -6.69 20.18 -16.96
N GLY A 386 -7.61 20.71 -17.77
CA GLY A 386 -7.30 21.33 -19.05
C GLY A 386 -7.00 22.84 -18.96
N PRO A 387 -6.49 23.44 -20.06
CA PRO A 387 -6.21 24.87 -20.13
C PRO A 387 -7.47 25.74 -20.04
N ASP A 388 -8.62 25.24 -20.49
CA ASP A 388 -9.94 25.87 -20.35
C ASP A 388 -10.50 25.79 -18.92
N GLY A 389 -9.82 25.09 -18.01
CA GLY A 389 -10.28 24.82 -16.65
C GLY A 389 -11.37 23.75 -16.60
N ALA A 390 -11.59 22.99 -17.67
CA ALA A 390 -12.44 21.81 -17.65
C ALA A 390 -11.66 20.57 -17.16
N ILE A 391 -12.41 19.55 -16.76
CA ILE A 391 -11.86 18.25 -16.35
C ILE A 391 -12.01 17.28 -17.51
N TYR A 392 -10.91 16.68 -17.95
CA TYR A 392 -10.89 15.72 -19.03
C TYR A 392 -10.59 14.33 -18.50
N PHE A 393 -11.22 13.29 -19.05
CA PHE A 393 -10.90 11.90 -18.70
C PHE A 393 -10.87 10.99 -19.92
N CYS A 394 -9.87 10.10 -19.91
CA CYS A 394 -9.68 9.06 -20.92
C CYS A 394 -10.55 7.86 -20.58
N ASP A 395 -11.39 7.46 -21.51
CA ASP A 395 -12.19 6.24 -21.46
C ASP A 395 -11.58 5.18 -22.38
N MET A 396 -11.08 4.10 -21.79
CA MET A 396 -10.54 2.96 -22.54
C MET A 396 -11.64 2.20 -23.30
N TYR A 397 -12.91 2.36 -22.90
CA TYR A 397 -14.10 1.74 -23.47
C TYR A 397 -14.08 0.20 -23.57
N GLU A 398 -14.06 -0.46 -22.41
CA GLU A 398 -13.81 -1.90 -22.31
C GLU A 398 -14.91 -2.65 -21.52
N HIS A 399 -15.16 -3.91 -21.90
CA HIS A 399 -16.09 -4.79 -21.21
C HIS A 399 -15.70 -4.98 -19.74
N GLN A 400 -14.42 -5.16 -19.45
CA GLN A 400 -13.91 -5.37 -18.09
C GLN A 400 -12.42 -5.05 -17.99
N ILE A 401 -11.97 -4.51 -16.85
CA ILE A 401 -10.57 -4.10 -16.65
C ILE A 401 -9.77 -4.94 -15.60
N ALA A 402 -10.10 -6.23 -15.41
CA ALA A 402 -9.53 -7.04 -14.32
C ALA A 402 -8.35 -7.96 -14.71
N HIS A 403 -7.34 -8.07 -13.82
CA HIS A 403 -6.06 -8.80 -13.99
C HIS A 403 -6.15 -10.19 -14.66
N GLY A 404 -7.17 -11.01 -14.36
CA GLY A 404 -7.23 -12.39 -14.86
C GLY A 404 -7.82 -12.56 -16.26
N GLN A 405 -8.70 -11.64 -16.69
CA GLN A 405 -9.52 -11.82 -17.89
C GLN A 405 -9.01 -11.02 -19.09
N HIS A 406 -8.17 -10.00 -18.91
CA HIS A 406 -7.42 -9.39 -20.02
C HIS A 406 -6.56 -10.39 -20.80
N TYR A 407 -6.09 -11.41 -20.09
CA TYR A 407 -5.30 -12.48 -20.65
C TYR A 407 -6.14 -13.58 -21.33
N SER A 408 -7.47 -13.46 -21.36
CA SER A 408 -8.38 -14.40 -22.05
C SER A 408 -8.68 -14.01 -23.51
N GLY A 409 -8.06 -12.94 -24.03
CA GLY A 409 -8.22 -12.48 -25.41
C GLY A 409 -9.44 -11.59 -25.66
N GLN A 410 -9.97 -10.96 -24.61
CA GLN A 410 -11.18 -10.12 -24.64
C GLN A 410 -10.86 -8.62 -24.61
N VAL A 411 -9.74 -8.19 -25.20
CA VAL A 411 -9.32 -6.78 -25.25
C VAL A 411 -9.73 -6.19 -26.59
N GLU A 412 -10.58 -5.17 -26.55
CA GLU A 412 -11.09 -4.48 -27.75
C GLU A 412 -10.20 -3.28 -28.09
N LYS A 413 -9.35 -3.42 -29.11
CA LYS A 413 -8.31 -2.43 -29.45
C LYS A 413 -8.82 -1.26 -30.29
N ASP A 414 -10.01 -1.41 -30.85
CA ASP A 414 -10.54 -0.48 -31.85
C ASP A 414 -11.34 0.70 -31.25
N ASP A 415 -11.64 0.64 -29.95
CA ASP A 415 -12.51 1.59 -29.26
C ASP A 415 -11.73 2.51 -28.30
N GLY A 416 -12.25 3.72 -28.03
CA GLY A 416 -11.68 4.59 -26.99
C GLY A 416 -12.08 6.05 -27.15
N ARG A 417 -12.31 6.74 -26.04
CA ARG A 417 -12.95 8.08 -26.04
C ARG A 417 -12.31 9.01 -25.03
N ILE A 418 -12.45 10.31 -25.27
CA ILE A 418 -12.10 11.34 -24.30
C ILE A 418 -13.29 12.26 -24.11
N TYR A 419 -13.66 12.44 -22.85
CA TYR A 419 -14.76 13.30 -22.43
C TYR A 419 -14.23 14.50 -21.66
N ARG A 420 -14.98 15.60 -21.74
CA ARG A 420 -14.75 16.86 -21.05
C ARG A 420 -15.95 17.19 -20.16
N LEU A 421 -15.72 17.37 -18.87
CA LEU A 421 -16.68 17.92 -17.91
C LEU A 421 -16.35 19.41 -17.66
N THR A 422 -17.30 20.28 -17.96
CA THR A 422 -17.11 21.74 -17.85
C THR A 422 -18.36 22.41 -17.28
N ALA A 423 -18.26 23.69 -16.92
CA ALA A 423 -19.41 24.48 -16.51
C ALA A 423 -20.43 24.57 -17.66
N LYS A 424 -21.72 24.55 -17.34
CA LYS A 424 -22.79 24.63 -18.34
C LYS A 424 -22.66 25.85 -19.24
N ASP A 425 -22.32 26.99 -18.64
CA ASP A 425 -22.16 28.28 -19.28
C ASP A 425 -20.68 28.63 -19.55
N ALA A 426 -19.80 27.62 -19.64
CA ALA A 426 -18.38 27.82 -19.91
C ALA A 426 -18.16 28.59 -21.22
N SER A 427 -17.31 29.60 -21.16
CA SER A 427 -16.89 30.34 -22.36
C SER A 427 -15.85 29.55 -23.15
N PRO A 428 -15.88 29.61 -24.49
CA PRO A 428 -14.85 28.98 -25.30
C PRO A 428 -13.46 29.57 -24.99
N LEU A 429 -12.45 28.70 -24.99
CA LEU A 429 -11.07 29.08 -24.74
C LEU A 429 -10.49 29.77 -25.97
N THR A 430 -9.99 30.99 -25.81
CA THR A 430 -9.29 31.67 -26.91
C THR A 430 -7.96 30.96 -27.21
N PRO A 431 -7.66 30.62 -28.47
CA PRO A 431 -6.38 30.02 -28.84
C PRO A 431 -5.19 30.87 -28.36
N PHE A 432 -4.17 30.20 -27.83
CA PHE A 432 -2.97 30.86 -27.29
C PHE A 432 -1.71 30.03 -27.55
N ASP A 433 -0.55 30.65 -27.30
CA ASP A 433 0.75 29.99 -27.36
C ASP A 433 1.67 30.61 -26.30
N LEU A 434 1.87 29.92 -25.18
CA LEU A 434 2.78 30.39 -24.12
C LEU A 434 4.25 30.27 -24.56
N GLY A 435 4.56 29.39 -25.51
CA GLY A 435 5.89 29.24 -26.10
C GLY A 435 6.37 30.50 -26.80
N LYS A 436 5.45 31.32 -27.35
CA LYS A 436 5.74 32.62 -27.98
C LYS A 436 5.91 33.78 -27.00
N LYS A 437 5.45 33.67 -25.75
CA LYS A 437 5.69 34.70 -24.72
C LYS A 437 7.16 34.75 -24.36
N SER A 438 7.75 35.92 -24.23
CA SER A 438 9.08 36.11 -23.65
C SER A 438 9.11 35.64 -22.18
N SER A 439 10.29 35.33 -21.64
CA SER A 439 10.45 34.94 -20.23
C SER A 439 9.92 36.02 -19.29
N GLN A 440 10.06 37.30 -19.66
CA GLN A 440 9.53 38.44 -18.90
C GLN A 440 8.00 38.44 -18.83
N GLU A 441 7.34 38.13 -19.96
CA GLU A 441 5.87 38.01 -19.99
C GLU A 441 5.35 36.79 -19.22
N LEU A 442 6.13 35.70 -19.14
CA LEU A 442 5.78 34.52 -18.36
C LEU A 442 5.71 34.79 -16.85
N ILE A 443 6.39 35.82 -16.33
CA ILE A 443 6.32 36.18 -14.90
C ILE A 443 4.88 36.49 -14.48
N ALA A 444 4.10 37.15 -15.33
CA ALA A 444 2.69 37.44 -15.06
C ALA A 444 1.80 36.18 -15.11
N VAL A 445 2.21 35.16 -15.87
CA VAL A 445 1.48 33.88 -15.96
C VAL A 445 1.56 33.08 -14.66
N LEU A 446 2.58 33.33 -13.83
CA LEU A 446 2.71 32.72 -12.49
C LEU A 446 1.55 33.12 -11.54
N ASP A 447 0.78 34.16 -11.85
CA ASP A 447 -0.39 34.59 -11.08
C ASP A 447 -1.72 34.08 -11.68
N HIS A 448 -1.66 33.26 -12.74
CA HIS A 448 -2.87 32.80 -13.42
C HIS A 448 -3.71 31.90 -12.49
N PRO A 449 -5.06 32.04 -12.45
CA PRO A 449 -5.91 31.29 -11.52
C PRO A 449 -5.92 29.78 -11.79
N ASN A 450 -5.91 29.36 -13.06
CA ASN A 450 -5.77 27.95 -13.43
C ASN A 450 -4.31 27.47 -13.24
N LYS A 451 -4.11 26.50 -12.34
CA LYS A 451 -2.83 25.85 -12.03
C LYS A 451 -2.08 25.38 -13.27
N TRP A 452 -2.80 24.92 -14.29
CA TRP A 452 -2.20 24.44 -15.53
C TRP A 452 -1.28 25.50 -16.17
N PHE A 453 -1.73 26.76 -16.24
CA PHE A 453 -0.93 27.84 -16.83
C PHE A 453 0.35 28.12 -16.02
N ARG A 454 0.25 28.09 -14.69
CA ARG A 454 1.39 28.27 -13.80
C ARG A 454 2.42 27.14 -14.01
N GLN A 455 1.97 25.89 -14.05
CA GLN A 455 2.83 24.73 -14.31
C GLN A 455 3.50 24.79 -15.70
N GLN A 456 2.79 25.22 -16.74
CA GLN A 456 3.40 25.42 -18.07
C GLN A 456 4.42 26.55 -18.08
N ALA A 457 4.15 27.66 -17.39
CA ALA A 457 5.11 28.76 -17.24
C ALA A 457 6.38 28.29 -16.53
N LEU A 458 6.26 27.55 -15.40
CA LEU A 458 7.40 26.94 -14.71
C LEU A 458 8.23 26.05 -15.64
N ARG A 459 7.58 25.14 -16.38
CA ARG A 459 8.28 24.29 -17.36
C ARG A 459 9.07 25.13 -18.36
N LEU A 460 8.46 26.18 -18.93
CA LEU A 460 9.11 27.07 -19.90
C LEU A 460 10.29 27.86 -19.28
N PHE A 461 10.22 28.27 -18.01
CA PHE A 461 11.38 28.83 -17.30
C PHE A 461 12.53 27.83 -17.23
N GLY A 462 12.24 26.57 -16.90
CA GLY A 462 13.24 25.50 -16.86
C GLY A 462 13.80 25.10 -18.23
N ASP A 463 13.00 25.24 -19.29
CA ASP A 463 13.43 24.96 -20.67
C ASP A 463 14.35 26.05 -21.21
N ARG A 464 14.04 27.32 -20.91
CA ARG A 464 14.80 28.48 -21.42
C ARG A 464 16.01 28.84 -20.58
N LYS A 465 15.90 28.68 -19.25
CA LYS A 465 16.91 29.09 -18.26
C LYS A 465 17.41 30.53 -18.49
N ASP A 466 16.50 31.41 -18.81
CA ASP A 466 16.80 32.81 -19.14
C ASP A 466 17.23 33.57 -17.89
N ALA A 467 18.52 33.87 -17.76
CA ALA A 467 19.05 34.56 -16.59
C ALA A 467 18.54 36.01 -16.47
N SER A 468 18.01 36.62 -17.54
CA SER A 468 17.57 38.03 -17.53
C SER A 468 16.36 38.27 -16.61
N VAL A 469 15.55 37.25 -16.33
CA VAL A 469 14.37 37.36 -15.45
C VAL A 469 14.69 37.19 -13.96
N ILE A 470 15.91 36.75 -13.60
CA ILE A 470 16.30 36.49 -12.21
C ILE A 470 16.05 37.70 -11.30
N PRO A 471 16.42 38.95 -11.65
CA PRO A 471 16.15 40.11 -10.79
C PRO A 471 14.65 40.33 -10.54
N ALA A 472 13.81 40.17 -11.56
CA ALA A 472 12.36 40.35 -11.47
C ALA A 472 11.71 39.22 -10.64
N LEU A 473 12.18 37.98 -10.78
CA LEU A 473 11.72 36.85 -9.99
C LEU A 473 12.12 36.99 -8.51
N LYS A 474 13.36 37.43 -8.22
CA LYS A 474 13.78 37.76 -6.85
C LYS A 474 12.92 38.87 -6.24
N GLN A 475 12.61 39.91 -7.01
CA GLN A 475 11.72 40.98 -6.58
C GLN A 475 10.33 40.42 -6.25
N LYS A 476 9.70 39.67 -7.17
CA LYS A 476 8.38 39.08 -6.98
C LYS A 476 8.33 38.15 -5.77
N LEU A 477 9.31 37.27 -5.61
CA LEU A 477 9.42 36.36 -4.46
C LEU A 477 9.39 37.10 -3.12
N PHE A 478 10.06 38.25 -3.00
CA PHE A 478 10.17 38.97 -1.73
C PHE A 478 9.23 40.17 -1.58
N SER A 479 8.45 40.50 -2.60
CA SER A 479 7.44 41.58 -2.56
C SER A 479 6.00 41.07 -2.63
N SER A 480 5.79 39.76 -2.73
CA SER A 480 4.48 39.12 -2.72
C SER A 480 4.42 38.07 -1.61
N ASP A 481 3.21 37.59 -1.33
CA ASP A 481 2.93 36.51 -0.37
C ASP A 481 2.15 35.38 -1.06
N GLY A 482 1.93 34.27 -0.35
CA GLY A 482 1.06 33.21 -0.82
C GLY A 482 1.57 32.49 -2.08
N GLN A 483 0.63 32.11 -2.95
CA GLN A 483 0.91 31.37 -4.18
C GLN A 483 1.87 32.13 -5.12
N SER A 484 1.71 33.45 -5.26
CA SER A 484 2.57 34.28 -6.13
C SER A 484 4.04 34.17 -5.74
N ALA A 485 4.35 34.19 -4.44
CA ALA A 485 5.71 34.07 -3.94
C ALA A 485 6.27 32.65 -4.16
N LEU A 486 5.45 31.63 -3.92
CA LEU A 486 5.83 30.23 -4.14
C LEU A 486 6.16 29.93 -5.60
N GLU A 487 5.33 30.40 -6.53
CA GLU A 487 5.56 30.25 -7.96
C GLU A 487 6.82 31.00 -8.41
N ALA A 488 7.09 32.18 -7.84
CA ALA A 488 8.31 32.93 -8.09
C ALA A 488 9.56 32.20 -7.56
N LEU A 489 9.48 31.52 -6.41
CA LEU A 489 10.58 30.68 -5.89
C LEU A 489 10.93 29.55 -6.86
N TRP A 490 9.91 28.83 -7.35
CA TRP A 490 10.11 27.73 -8.30
C TRP A 490 10.65 28.23 -9.64
N ALA A 491 10.06 29.29 -10.21
CA ALA A 491 10.54 29.90 -11.44
C ALA A 491 11.99 30.38 -11.32
N LEU A 492 12.35 30.94 -10.16
CA LEU A 492 13.71 31.38 -9.86
C LEU A 492 14.69 30.21 -9.81
N ASN A 493 14.31 29.10 -9.16
CA ASN A 493 15.10 27.86 -9.15
C ASN A 493 15.31 27.31 -10.56
N LEU A 494 14.22 27.21 -11.33
CA LEU A 494 14.25 26.68 -12.71
C LEU A 494 15.07 27.55 -13.66
N SER A 495 15.13 28.85 -13.40
CA SER A 495 15.97 29.80 -14.15
C SER A 495 17.43 29.85 -13.68
N GLY A 496 17.81 29.06 -12.67
CA GLY A 496 19.17 29.01 -12.12
C GLY A 496 19.54 30.14 -11.15
N GLY A 497 18.55 30.87 -10.62
CA GLY A 497 18.74 32.02 -9.73
C GLY A 497 18.57 31.73 -8.24
N PHE A 498 18.35 30.48 -7.85
CA PHE A 498 18.26 30.07 -6.44
C PHE A 498 19.67 29.83 -5.87
N ASP A 499 20.19 30.86 -5.18
CA ASP A 499 21.49 30.86 -4.50
C ASP A 499 21.32 30.89 -2.96
N GLU A 500 22.43 30.76 -2.22
CA GLU A 500 22.39 30.77 -0.75
C GLU A 500 21.79 32.06 -0.18
N GLY A 501 22.04 33.22 -0.79
CA GLY A 501 21.49 34.49 -0.32
C GLY A 501 19.97 34.55 -0.45
N VAL A 502 19.43 34.05 -1.57
CA VAL A 502 17.99 33.85 -1.73
C VAL A 502 17.46 32.87 -0.69
N ALA A 503 18.13 31.72 -0.53
CA ALA A 503 17.68 30.69 0.39
C ALA A 503 17.59 31.19 1.84
N GLN A 504 18.62 31.90 2.32
CA GLN A 504 18.63 32.50 3.68
C GLN A 504 17.45 33.43 3.92
N LYS A 505 17.07 34.23 2.93
CA LYS A 505 15.93 35.14 3.02
C LYS A 505 14.60 34.39 2.90
N SER A 506 14.51 33.39 2.01
CA SER A 506 13.29 32.59 1.82
C SER A 506 12.98 31.67 3.00
N LEU A 507 13.98 31.22 3.77
CA LEU A 507 13.77 30.51 5.04
C LEU A 507 13.06 31.37 6.10
N GLN A 508 13.04 32.69 5.95
CA GLN A 508 12.36 33.63 6.84
C GLN A 508 11.05 34.17 6.24
N HIS A 509 10.64 33.65 5.08
CA HIS A 509 9.44 34.13 4.40
C HIS A 509 8.18 33.92 5.26
N SER A 510 7.20 34.81 5.16
CA SER A 510 5.91 34.76 5.88
C SER A 510 5.13 33.48 5.55
N ASP A 511 5.05 33.16 4.26
CA ASP A 511 4.39 31.97 3.73
C ASP A 511 5.15 30.66 4.08
N PRO A 512 4.50 29.68 4.72
CA PRO A 512 5.13 28.43 5.12
C PRO A 512 5.52 27.54 3.93
N HIS A 513 4.80 27.59 2.81
CA HIS A 513 5.12 26.77 1.65
C HIS A 513 6.38 27.26 0.93
N VAL A 514 6.63 28.58 0.93
CA VAL A 514 7.92 29.13 0.49
C VAL A 514 9.06 28.58 1.36
N ARG A 515 8.89 28.56 2.69
CA ARG A 515 9.89 27.97 3.61
C ARG A 515 10.09 26.48 3.36
N ALA A 516 9.02 25.69 3.27
CA ALA A 516 9.09 24.26 3.02
C ALA A 516 9.82 23.94 1.69
N TRP A 517 9.46 24.62 0.60
CA TRP A 517 10.12 24.41 -0.68
C TRP A 517 11.57 24.89 -0.69
N THR A 518 11.90 25.98 -0.01
CA THR A 518 13.28 26.40 0.19
C THR A 518 14.10 25.29 0.86
N ILE A 519 13.54 24.64 1.89
CA ILE A 519 14.19 23.50 2.58
C ILE A 519 14.35 22.30 1.64
N ARG A 520 13.33 21.93 0.85
CA ARG A 520 13.43 20.85 -0.15
C ARG A 520 14.55 21.12 -1.15
N LEU A 521 14.55 22.30 -1.77
CA LEU A 521 15.53 22.68 -2.80
C LEU A 521 16.96 22.69 -2.24
N LEU A 522 17.16 23.24 -1.04
CA LEU A 522 18.46 23.22 -0.36
C LEU A 522 18.97 21.81 -0.07
N CYS A 523 18.08 20.88 0.30
CA CYS A 523 18.46 19.57 0.82
C CYS A 523 18.46 18.46 -0.24
N ASP A 524 18.03 18.74 -1.47
CA ASP A 524 17.95 17.75 -2.54
C ASP A 524 19.33 17.21 -2.95
N ASP A 525 20.36 18.07 -2.92
CA ASP A 525 21.76 17.71 -3.15
C ASP A 525 22.44 17.03 -1.94
N GLN A 526 21.67 16.74 -0.88
CA GLN A 526 22.08 16.01 0.32
C GLN A 526 23.22 16.67 1.13
N ARG A 527 23.55 17.93 0.84
CA ARG A 527 24.54 18.74 1.55
C ARG A 527 24.11 20.20 1.55
N VAL A 528 24.49 20.92 2.60
CA VAL A 528 24.27 22.37 2.74
C VAL A 528 25.53 23.01 3.32
N SER A 529 25.71 24.31 3.14
CA SER A 529 26.77 25.06 3.83
C SER A 529 26.56 25.05 5.35
N PRO A 530 27.61 25.20 6.16
CA PRO A 530 27.48 25.28 7.62
C PRO A 530 26.48 26.35 8.08
N GLU A 531 26.46 27.51 7.41
CA GLU A 531 25.58 28.64 7.72
C GLU A 531 24.10 28.26 7.50
N ILE A 532 23.79 27.65 6.35
CA ILE A 532 22.44 27.14 6.07
C ILE A 532 22.08 26.02 7.05
N GLY A 533 23.01 25.11 7.34
CA GLY A 533 22.83 24.06 8.34
C GLY A 533 22.38 24.63 9.68
N GLN A 534 23.05 25.67 10.19
CA GLN A 534 22.66 26.33 11.44
C GLN A 534 21.28 26.99 11.36
N GLN A 535 20.91 27.59 10.24
CA GLN A 535 19.57 28.16 10.05
C GLN A 535 18.48 27.08 10.07
N LEU A 536 18.70 25.94 9.41
CA LEU A 536 17.76 24.82 9.41
C LEU A 536 17.60 24.21 10.82
N ILE A 537 18.70 24.10 11.57
CA ILE A 537 18.71 23.66 12.97
C ILE A 537 17.88 24.61 13.84
N ALA A 538 18.11 25.92 13.71
CA ALA A 538 17.36 26.93 14.45
C ALA A 538 15.87 26.93 14.07
N LEU A 539 15.54 26.79 12.79
CA LEU A 539 14.17 26.73 12.29
C LEU A 539 13.42 25.50 12.83
N ALA A 540 14.06 24.34 12.90
CA ALA A 540 13.48 23.12 13.47
C ALA A 540 13.02 23.30 14.92
N LEU A 541 13.64 24.21 15.68
CA LEU A 541 13.28 24.50 17.07
C LEU A 541 12.06 25.43 17.19
N THR A 542 11.77 26.26 16.19
CA THR A 542 10.78 27.35 16.31
C THR A 542 9.65 27.32 15.29
N GLU A 543 9.74 26.50 14.24
CA GLU A 543 8.81 26.48 13.12
C GLU A 543 7.37 26.08 13.53
N PRO A 544 6.39 27.00 13.39
CA PRO A 544 5.02 26.75 13.82
C PRO A 544 4.20 25.89 12.84
N HIS A 545 4.58 25.81 11.55
CA HIS A 545 3.75 25.18 10.54
C HIS A 545 4.14 23.70 10.30
N VAL A 546 3.17 22.80 10.50
CA VAL A 546 3.38 21.34 10.45
C VAL A 546 3.97 20.83 9.13
N GLN A 547 3.58 21.42 7.99
CA GLN A 547 4.13 21.02 6.69
C GLN A 547 5.63 21.38 6.54
N VAL A 548 6.08 22.47 7.17
CA VAL A 548 7.50 22.86 7.16
C VAL A 548 8.29 21.92 8.07
N ARG A 549 7.72 21.56 9.23
CA ARG A 549 8.31 20.55 10.13
C ARG A 549 8.42 19.17 9.48
N SER A 550 7.38 18.73 8.76
CA SER A 550 7.40 17.49 7.97
C SER A 550 8.51 17.50 6.91
N GLN A 551 8.71 18.63 6.24
CA GLN A 551 9.78 18.80 5.28
C GLN A 551 11.17 18.84 5.92
N LEU A 552 11.33 19.47 7.09
CA LEU A 552 12.56 19.43 7.89
C LEU A 552 12.87 18.01 8.36
N ALA A 553 11.86 17.26 8.82
CA ALA A 553 12.03 15.86 9.19
C ALA A 553 12.53 15.02 8.00
N SER A 554 11.92 15.18 6.83
CA SER A 554 12.36 14.50 5.59
C SER A 554 13.80 14.86 5.22
N SER A 555 14.14 16.15 5.34
CA SER A 555 15.48 16.67 5.02
C SER A 555 16.54 16.23 6.02
N SER A 556 16.17 16.06 7.30
CA SER A 556 17.06 15.56 8.35
C SER A 556 17.59 14.15 8.04
N LYS A 557 16.79 13.31 7.36
CA LYS A 557 17.21 11.97 6.90
C LYS A 557 18.17 12.04 5.70
N ARG A 558 18.01 13.05 4.83
CA ARG A 558 18.82 13.22 3.62
C ARG A 558 20.20 13.79 3.90
N LEU A 559 20.27 14.81 4.75
CA LEU A 559 21.52 15.50 5.07
C LEU A 559 22.53 14.60 5.82
N PRO A 560 23.82 14.98 5.89
CA PRO A 560 24.78 14.30 6.75
C PRO A 560 24.38 14.45 8.22
N ALA A 561 25.04 13.72 9.13
CA ALA A 561 24.74 13.80 10.56
C ALA A 561 24.90 15.22 11.12
N GLU A 562 25.86 16.01 10.61
CA GLU A 562 26.29 17.29 11.18
C GLU A 562 25.26 18.43 11.08
N PRO A 563 24.25 18.41 10.17
CA PRO A 563 23.01 19.14 10.44
C PRO A 563 21.79 18.23 10.66
N GLY A 564 21.81 16.99 10.16
CA GLY A 564 20.65 16.10 10.21
C GLY A 564 20.22 15.69 11.63
N LEU A 565 21.17 15.32 12.49
CA LEU A 565 20.86 14.93 13.87
C LEU A 565 20.30 16.09 14.71
N PRO A 566 20.92 17.29 14.73
CA PRO A 566 20.34 18.40 15.47
C PRO A 566 18.95 18.82 14.97
N ILE A 567 18.69 18.79 13.66
CA ILE A 567 17.34 19.03 13.12
C ILE A 567 16.35 18.00 13.67
N ALA A 568 16.68 16.71 13.60
CA ALA A 568 15.81 15.63 14.06
C ALA A 568 15.51 15.75 15.57
N PHE A 569 16.52 16.02 16.40
CA PHE A 569 16.33 16.15 17.85
C PHE A 569 15.59 17.43 18.26
N ASN A 570 15.77 18.54 17.53
CA ASN A 570 14.96 19.74 17.76
C ASN A 570 13.49 19.46 17.45
N LEU A 571 13.17 18.73 16.38
CA LEU A 571 11.81 18.31 16.08
C LEU A 571 11.26 17.31 17.11
N LEU A 572 12.08 16.37 17.58
CA LEU A 572 11.68 15.42 18.64
C LEU A 572 11.32 16.09 19.97
N SER A 573 11.87 17.28 20.26
CA SER A 573 11.48 18.05 21.45
C SER A 573 10.07 18.67 21.37
N ARG A 574 9.41 18.65 20.20
CA ARG A 574 8.12 19.30 19.98
C ARG A 574 6.96 18.36 20.33
N SER A 575 6.32 18.59 21.46
CA SER A 575 5.17 17.79 21.90
C SER A 575 3.92 17.96 21.04
N GLU A 576 3.81 19.05 20.29
CA GLU A 576 2.68 19.29 19.36
C GLU A 576 2.61 18.29 18.20
N ASP A 577 3.71 17.59 17.88
CA ASP A 577 3.76 16.57 16.83
C ASP A 577 3.56 15.13 17.38
N LEU A 578 3.22 14.98 18.68
CA LEU A 578 3.12 13.67 19.35
C LEU A 578 2.09 12.73 18.71
N ASP A 579 1.00 13.28 18.18
CA ASP A 579 -0.07 12.52 17.52
C ASP A 579 -0.15 12.82 16.02
N ASP A 580 0.89 13.47 15.46
CA ASP A 580 0.98 13.69 14.03
C ASP A 580 1.11 12.35 13.27
N VAL A 581 0.41 12.26 12.15
CA VAL A 581 0.27 11.02 11.39
C VAL A 581 1.55 10.60 10.65
N HIS A 582 2.47 11.53 10.35
CA HIS A 582 3.72 11.20 9.64
C HIS A 582 5.00 11.49 10.43
N ILE A 583 5.13 12.67 11.03
CA ILE A 583 6.39 13.21 11.59
C ILE A 583 7.12 12.21 12.51
N PRO A 584 6.46 11.53 13.48
CA PRO A 584 7.15 10.60 14.38
C PRO A 584 7.91 9.48 13.65
N LEU A 585 7.36 8.95 12.56
CA LEU A 585 8.02 7.90 11.78
C LEU A 585 9.10 8.46 10.86
N ILE A 586 8.94 9.65 10.28
CA ILE A 586 10.03 10.28 9.50
C ILE A 586 11.25 10.52 10.40
N LEU A 587 11.02 11.00 11.62
CA LEU A 587 12.08 11.20 12.61
C LEU A 587 12.73 9.88 13.02
N TRP A 588 11.94 8.82 13.23
CA TRP A 588 12.47 7.47 13.41
C TRP A 588 13.39 7.06 12.25
N TRP A 589 12.95 7.16 11.00
CA TRP A 589 13.74 6.79 9.83
C TRP A 589 14.99 7.67 9.64
N SER A 590 14.94 8.92 10.09
CA SER A 590 16.10 9.81 10.15
C SER A 590 17.16 9.29 11.11
N LEU A 591 16.76 8.87 12.33
CA LEU A 591 17.67 8.31 13.33
C LEU A 591 18.14 6.90 12.96
N GLU A 592 17.27 6.05 12.41
CA GLU A 592 17.59 4.67 12.01
C GLU A 592 18.73 4.64 11.01
N LYS A 593 18.72 5.54 10.01
CA LYS A 593 19.83 5.68 9.06
C LYS A 593 21.19 5.91 9.75
N ARG A 594 21.20 6.63 10.89
CA ARG A 594 22.42 6.93 11.66
C ARG A 594 22.98 5.74 12.41
N VAL A 595 22.18 4.70 12.64
CA VAL A 595 22.64 3.49 13.34
C VAL A 595 23.77 2.80 12.59
N ALA A 596 23.68 2.77 11.25
CA ALA A 596 24.71 2.20 10.38
C ALA A 596 25.86 3.18 10.09
N GLU A 597 25.55 4.46 9.85
CA GLU A 597 26.51 5.44 9.31
C GLU A 597 27.20 6.33 10.37
N ASN A 598 26.50 6.66 11.47
CA ASN A 598 26.89 7.71 12.43
C ASN A 598 26.53 7.35 13.88
N ARG A 599 26.87 6.13 14.28
CA ARG A 599 26.48 5.54 15.58
C ARG A 599 26.92 6.37 16.77
N LYS A 600 28.17 6.86 16.77
CA LYS A 600 28.75 7.57 17.92
C LYS A 600 28.05 8.91 18.12
N GLU A 601 27.81 9.62 17.02
CA GLU A 601 27.13 10.91 17.00
C GLU A 601 25.68 10.78 17.48
N LEU A 602 24.98 9.71 17.06
CA LEU A 602 23.62 9.41 17.54
C LEU A 602 23.61 9.14 19.05
N LEU A 603 24.50 8.30 19.55
CA LEU A 603 24.54 7.94 20.97
C LEU A 603 24.88 9.13 21.88
N ALA A 604 25.65 10.10 21.41
CA ALA A 604 25.97 11.31 22.16
C ALA A 604 24.71 12.14 22.53
N TYR A 605 23.61 12.03 21.78
CA TYR A 605 22.36 12.68 22.16
C TYR A 605 21.68 11.96 23.34
N PHE A 606 21.77 10.63 23.42
CA PHE A 606 21.23 9.87 24.54
C PHE A 606 22.06 10.00 25.82
N GLU A 607 23.23 10.64 25.78
CA GLU A 607 23.97 11.02 27.00
C GLU A 607 23.37 12.24 27.72
N LYS A 608 22.46 12.96 27.05
CA LYS A 608 21.78 14.16 27.58
C LYS A 608 20.46 13.78 28.26
N PRO A 609 20.30 13.96 29.58
CA PRO A 609 19.09 13.55 30.29
C PRO A 609 17.80 14.17 29.75
N GLU A 610 17.85 15.41 29.26
CA GLU A 610 16.70 16.12 28.70
C GLU A 610 16.12 15.45 27.45
N VAL A 611 16.93 14.74 26.65
CA VAL A 611 16.47 14.06 25.42
C VAL A 611 15.50 12.93 25.74
N TRP A 612 15.71 12.24 26.85
CA TRP A 612 14.85 11.13 27.29
C TRP A 612 13.44 11.62 27.66
N GLN A 613 13.34 12.85 28.15
CA GLN A 613 12.10 13.48 28.61
C GLN A 613 11.26 14.06 27.46
N TYR A 614 11.74 14.01 26.22
CA TYR A 614 10.95 14.46 25.08
C TYR A 614 9.81 13.46 24.81
N PRO A 615 8.54 13.91 24.75
CA PRO A 615 7.39 12.98 24.60
C PRO A 615 7.48 12.09 23.36
N LEU A 616 8.00 12.62 22.24
CA LEU A 616 8.22 11.83 21.02
C LEU A 616 9.32 10.77 21.21
N VAL A 617 10.38 11.09 21.96
CA VAL A 617 11.47 10.15 22.22
C VAL A 617 10.97 8.98 23.07
N GLU A 618 10.29 9.28 24.17
CA GLU A 618 9.74 8.28 25.08
C GLU A 618 8.71 7.38 24.38
N LYS A 619 7.74 7.97 23.66
CA LYS A 619 6.65 7.23 23.00
C LYS A 619 7.11 6.42 21.78
N TYR A 620 8.06 6.93 20.98
CA TYR A 620 8.31 6.39 19.64
C TYR A 620 9.75 6.01 19.33
N ILE A 621 10.75 6.52 20.05
CA ILE A 621 12.16 6.34 19.69
C ILE A 621 12.86 5.32 20.58
N LEU A 622 12.65 5.34 21.90
CA LEU A 622 13.39 4.46 22.83
C LEU A 622 13.20 2.97 22.54
N GLU A 623 11.95 2.53 22.36
CA GLU A 623 11.65 1.14 21.99
C GLU A 623 12.33 0.78 20.66
N ARG A 624 12.13 1.60 19.62
CA ARG A 624 12.61 1.32 18.27
C ARG A 624 14.13 1.32 18.16
N ILE A 625 14.83 2.24 18.83
CA ILE A 625 16.29 2.31 18.78
C ILE A 625 16.91 1.09 19.47
N MET A 626 16.36 0.67 20.60
CA MET A 626 16.79 -0.55 21.28
C MET A 626 16.51 -1.78 20.44
N ARG A 627 15.29 -1.89 19.90
CA ARG A 627 14.90 -2.96 18.97
C ARG A 627 15.84 -3.02 17.78
N ARG A 628 16.22 -1.89 17.20
CA ARG A 628 17.08 -1.81 16.01
C ARG A 628 18.49 -2.35 16.26
N PHE A 629 19.11 -1.99 17.38
CA PHE A 629 20.42 -2.52 17.76
C PHE A 629 20.33 -4.00 18.14
N ALA A 630 19.33 -4.38 18.93
CA ALA A 630 19.13 -5.77 19.35
C ALA A 630 18.85 -6.71 18.15
N SER A 631 18.14 -6.22 17.12
CA SER A 631 17.71 -7.03 15.97
C SER A 631 18.85 -7.60 15.12
N THR A 632 20.07 -7.06 15.20
CA THR A 632 21.21 -7.61 14.44
C THR A 632 21.84 -8.81 15.15
N GLY A 633 21.70 -8.90 16.48
CA GLY A 633 22.39 -9.88 17.31
C GLY A 633 23.91 -9.73 17.38
N SER A 634 24.49 -8.70 16.76
CA SER A 634 25.94 -8.53 16.75
C SER A 634 26.43 -8.11 18.14
N ARG A 635 27.60 -8.63 18.58
CA ARG A 635 28.17 -8.27 19.89
C ARG A 635 28.29 -6.75 20.05
N ASN A 636 28.71 -6.04 19.00
CA ASN A 636 28.87 -4.58 19.05
C ASN A 636 27.53 -3.87 19.25
N ASP A 637 26.45 -4.35 18.64
CA ASP A 637 25.14 -3.74 18.80
C ASP A 637 24.52 -4.08 20.16
N LEU A 638 24.73 -5.30 20.66
CA LEU A 638 24.34 -5.70 22.02
C LEU A 638 25.08 -4.91 23.11
N LEU A 639 26.34 -4.51 22.87
CA LEU A 639 27.05 -3.57 23.76
C LEU A 639 26.45 -2.17 23.71
N VAL A 640 25.91 -1.74 22.57
CA VAL A 640 25.15 -0.48 22.49
C VAL A 640 23.84 -0.59 23.26
N CYS A 641 23.14 -1.73 23.19
CA CYS A 641 21.98 -1.99 24.04
C CYS A 641 22.32 -1.85 25.53
N ALA A 642 23.46 -2.39 25.97
CA ALA A 642 23.95 -2.23 27.34
C ALA A 642 24.16 -0.76 27.69
N ARG A 643 24.84 -0.01 26.81
CA ARG A 643 25.10 1.41 26.99
C ARG A 643 23.82 2.24 27.07
N LEU A 644 22.81 1.95 26.25
CA LEU A 644 21.52 2.65 26.30
C LEU A 644 20.83 2.43 27.65
N LEU A 645 20.85 1.20 28.19
CA LEU A 645 20.32 0.91 29.54
C LEU A 645 21.09 1.63 30.64
N GLU A 646 22.42 1.75 30.52
CA GLU A 646 23.23 2.51 31.47
C GLU A 646 22.92 4.01 31.46
N LEU A 647 22.64 4.56 30.28
CA LEU A 647 22.31 5.97 30.08
C LEU A 647 20.87 6.33 30.49
N ALA A 648 19.98 5.34 30.64
CA ALA A 648 18.59 5.57 31.02
C ALA A 648 18.50 6.28 32.38
N PRO A 649 17.98 7.53 32.43
CA PRO A 649 18.01 8.34 33.65
C PRO A 649 16.97 7.88 34.69
N GLU A 650 15.90 7.22 34.23
CA GLU A 650 14.81 6.73 35.07
C GLU A 650 14.50 5.27 34.76
N LYS A 651 13.84 4.60 35.70
CA LYS A 651 13.43 3.20 35.54
C LYS A 651 12.42 3.01 34.40
N SER A 652 11.48 3.94 34.23
CA SER A 652 10.49 3.93 33.14
C SER A 652 11.17 3.87 31.76
N HIS A 653 12.20 4.68 31.53
CA HIS A 653 12.97 4.65 30.30
C HIS A 653 13.66 3.30 30.06
N ALA A 654 14.26 2.71 31.10
CA ALA A 654 14.86 1.39 31.02
C ALA A 654 13.82 0.30 30.71
N GLU A 655 12.60 0.40 31.26
CA GLU A 655 11.49 -0.51 30.96
C GLU A 655 11.06 -0.43 29.48
N ILE A 656 11.01 0.76 28.88
CA ILE A 656 10.72 0.95 27.44
C ILE A 656 11.82 0.33 26.57
N LEU A 657 13.09 0.58 26.91
CA LEU A 657 14.22 -0.05 26.22
C LEU A 657 14.12 -1.58 26.31
N MET A 658 13.88 -2.12 27.51
CA MET A 658 13.72 -3.57 27.72
C MET A 658 12.61 -4.16 26.85
N SER A 659 11.48 -3.47 26.70
CA SER A 659 10.40 -3.87 25.79
C SER A 659 10.86 -3.95 24.32
N GLY A 660 11.63 -2.96 23.86
CA GLY A 660 12.22 -2.99 22.50
C GLY A 660 13.23 -4.12 22.32
N PHE A 661 14.03 -4.41 23.35
CA PHE A 661 14.94 -5.55 23.34
C PHE A 661 14.20 -6.88 23.26
N GLU A 662 13.17 -7.08 24.08
CA GLU A 662 12.33 -8.28 24.06
C GLU A 662 11.62 -8.47 22.71
N THR A 663 11.13 -7.37 22.13
CA THR A 663 10.51 -7.36 20.80
C THR A 663 11.49 -7.83 19.72
N ALA A 664 12.75 -7.40 19.77
CA ALA A 664 13.78 -7.85 18.83
C ALA A 664 14.17 -9.33 19.00
N MET A 665 14.00 -9.88 20.20
CA MET A 665 14.35 -11.27 20.55
C MET A 665 13.19 -12.26 20.38
N LYS A 666 11.98 -11.78 20.09
CA LYS A 666 10.80 -12.63 19.92
C LYS A 666 11.04 -13.65 18.80
N GLY A 667 10.77 -14.92 19.08
CA GLY A 667 10.97 -16.02 18.14
C GLY A 667 12.43 -16.35 17.81
N ARG A 668 13.40 -15.82 18.57
CA ARG A 668 14.84 -16.10 18.37
C ARG A 668 15.42 -16.90 19.54
N SER A 669 16.26 -17.88 19.23
CA SER A 669 17.15 -18.51 20.21
C SER A 669 18.53 -17.83 20.16
N GLN A 670 18.88 -17.02 21.15
CA GLN A 670 20.24 -16.45 21.24
C GLN A 670 20.99 -17.07 22.42
N THR A 671 22.13 -17.70 22.11
CA THR A 671 22.88 -18.58 23.00
C THR A 671 23.89 -17.88 23.92
N SER A 672 24.04 -16.55 23.89
CA SER A 672 24.63 -15.77 25.01
C SER A 672 24.60 -14.25 24.77
N PHE A 673 24.31 -13.47 25.81
CA PHE A 673 24.45 -12.00 25.78
C PHE A 673 25.80 -11.55 26.37
N PRO A 674 26.33 -10.38 25.94
CA PRO A 674 27.49 -9.76 26.59
C PRO A 674 27.23 -9.55 28.08
N LYS A 675 28.24 -9.81 28.94
CA LYS A 675 28.14 -9.65 30.39
C LYS A 675 27.72 -8.23 30.78
N GLU A 676 28.16 -7.26 30.01
CA GLU A 676 27.84 -5.84 30.15
C GLU A 676 26.34 -5.59 30.00
N LEU A 677 25.72 -6.20 28.98
CA LEU A 677 24.28 -6.12 28.77
C LEU A 677 23.52 -6.78 29.91
N ILE A 678 23.95 -7.96 30.35
CA ILE A 678 23.36 -8.67 31.50
C ILE A 678 23.42 -7.81 32.77
N ALA A 679 24.56 -7.18 33.04
CA ALA A 679 24.75 -6.31 34.19
C ALA A 679 23.86 -5.07 34.11
N ALA A 680 23.78 -4.43 32.94
CA ALA A 680 22.93 -3.25 32.72
C ALA A 680 21.44 -3.58 32.93
N MET A 681 20.97 -4.71 32.40
CA MET A 681 19.60 -5.20 32.62
C MET A 681 19.33 -5.48 34.10
N SER A 682 20.31 -6.08 34.80
CA SER A 682 20.14 -6.48 36.19
C SER A 682 19.88 -5.31 37.14
N LYS A 683 20.42 -4.12 36.82
CA LYS A 683 20.22 -2.88 37.60
C LYS A 683 18.75 -2.47 37.73
N TYR A 684 17.89 -2.83 36.78
CA TYR A 684 16.49 -2.38 36.73
C TYR A 684 15.47 -3.47 37.10
N GLY A 685 15.93 -4.58 37.70
CA GLY A 685 15.06 -5.67 38.17
C GLY A 685 15.48 -7.07 37.72
N GLY A 686 16.73 -7.24 37.26
CA GLY A 686 17.17 -8.50 36.68
C GLY A 686 16.85 -8.60 35.19
N GLN A 687 17.38 -9.64 34.55
CA GLN A 687 16.78 -10.14 33.32
C GLN A 687 15.33 -10.52 33.61
N SER A 688 14.40 -10.16 32.72
CA SER A 688 13.04 -10.67 32.84
C SER A 688 13.09 -12.21 32.82
N LEU A 689 12.16 -12.87 33.51
CA LEU A 689 12.07 -14.33 33.49
C LEU A 689 12.02 -14.85 32.04
N SER A 690 11.33 -14.12 31.17
CA SER A 690 11.25 -14.34 29.73
C SER A 690 12.61 -14.31 29.05
N LEU A 691 13.46 -13.35 29.40
CA LEU A 691 14.79 -13.22 28.84
C LEU A 691 15.77 -14.26 29.38
N GLY A 692 15.70 -14.59 30.68
CA GLY A 692 16.49 -15.66 31.28
C GLY A 692 16.17 -17.02 30.63
N LEU A 693 14.89 -17.28 30.34
CA LEU A 693 14.46 -18.43 29.55
C LEU A 693 15.07 -18.45 28.14
N ARG A 694 15.08 -17.31 27.43
CA ARG A 694 15.67 -17.20 26.08
C ARG A 694 17.18 -17.43 26.03
N GLN A 695 17.86 -17.28 27.16
CA GLN A 695 19.29 -17.59 27.30
C GLN A 695 19.57 -19.03 27.75
N GLY A 696 18.54 -19.79 28.13
CA GLY A 696 18.72 -21.11 28.75
C GLY A 696 19.29 -21.04 30.17
N ASP A 697 19.10 -19.94 30.91
CA ASP A 697 19.46 -19.85 32.32
C ASP A 697 18.67 -20.89 33.12
N GLN A 698 19.38 -21.79 33.81
CA GLN A 698 18.78 -22.89 34.57
C GLN A 698 17.88 -22.38 35.70
N GLU A 699 18.24 -21.28 36.38
CA GLU A 699 17.40 -20.75 37.46
C GLU A 699 16.09 -20.16 36.91
N ALA A 700 16.17 -19.47 35.77
CA ALA A 700 15.01 -18.96 35.06
C ALA A 700 14.12 -20.10 34.52
N VAL A 701 14.71 -21.17 33.97
CA VAL A 701 13.99 -22.37 33.54
C VAL A 701 13.26 -23.01 34.72
N GLU A 702 13.93 -23.27 35.84
CA GLU A 702 13.31 -23.86 37.02
C GLU A 702 12.16 -22.99 37.57
N LYS A 703 12.37 -21.68 37.64
CA LYS A 703 11.36 -20.73 38.12
C LYS A 703 10.16 -20.66 37.17
N ALA A 704 10.39 -20.66 35.86
CA ALA A 704 9.33 -20.69 34.86
C ALA A 704 8.52 -21.99 34.94
N LEU A 705 9.19 -23.15 35.03
CA LEU A 705 8.53 -24.44 35.18
C LEU A 705 7.68 -24.49 36.46
N LYS A 706 8.17 -23.94 37.58
CA LYS A 706 7.40 -23.82 38.83
C LYS A 706 6.15 -22.95 38.66
N ILE A 707 6.26 -21.79 38.01
CA ILE A 707 5.13 -20.89 37.76
C ILE A 707 4.10 -21.55 36.83
N VAL A 708 4.56 -22.18 35.75
CA VAL A 708 3.68 -22.88 34.80
C VAL A 708 2.95 -24.05 35.47
N ALA A 709 3.62 -24.78 36.37
CA ALA A 709 3.04 -25.88 37.14
C ALA A 709 2.05 -25.45 38.24
N ASP A 710 2.16 -24.22 38.75
CA ASP A 710 1.27 -23.70 39.79
C ASP A 710 -0.06 -23.23 39.19
N SER A 711 -1.13 -24.00 39.42
CA SER A 711 -2.48 -23.68 38.95
C SER A 711 -3.08 -22.43 39.61
N LYS A 712 -2.45 -21.87 40.65
CA LYS A 712 -2.86 -20.64 41.32
C LYS A 712 -2.09 -19.41 40.85
N ALA A 713 -1.04 -19.58 40.04
CA ALA A 713 -0.31 -18.45 39.48
C ALA A 713 -1.12 -17.73 38.39
N ASP A 714 -0.74 -16.49 38.09
CA ASP A 714 -1.40 -15.66 37.09
C ASP A 714 -1.46 -16.35 35.71
N ASN A 715 -2.66 -16.46 35.14
CA ASN A 715 -2.89 -17.22 33.93
C ASN A 715 -2.21 -16.62 32.70
N GLN A 716 -2.21 -15.28 32.56
CA GLN A 716 -1.54 -14.64 31.42
C GLN A 716 -0.04 -14.90 31.47
N LYS A 717 0.56 -14.77 32.65
CA LYS A 717 1.98 -15.07 32.86
C LYS A 717 2.32 -16.53 32.55
N ARG A 718 1.45 -17.48 32.89
CA ARG A 718 1.63 -18.89 32.56
C ARG A 718 1.57 -19.13 31.04
N LEU A 719 0.64 -18.47 30.33
CA LEU A 719 0.55 -18.53 28.86
C LEU A 719 1.83 -18.02 28.20
N ASP A 720 2.30 -16.84 28.62
CA ASP A 720 3.50 -16.21 28.07
C ASP A 720 4.73 -17.12 28.26
N LEU A 721 4.88 -17.73 29.45
CA LEU A 721 6.00 -18.64 29.74
C LEU A 721 5.91 -19.94 28.95
N ILE A 722 4.72 -20.52 28.78
CA ILE A 722 4.53 -21.72 27.94
C ILE A 722 4.96 -21.43 26.49
N GLN A 723 4.56 -20.27 25.96
CA GLN A 723 4.97 -19.84 24.62
C GLN A 723 6.49 -19.72 24.52
N ILE A 724 7.13 -19.02 25.46
CA ILE A 724 8.59 -18.83 25.46
C ILE A 724 9.31 -20.18 25.56
N LEU A 725 8.87 -21.08 26.45
CA LEU A 725 9.45 -22.43 26.56
C LEU A 725 9.44 -23.15 25.22
N GLY A 726 8.35 -23.07 24.46
CA GLY A 726 8.27 -23.59 23.09
C GLY A 726 9.26 -22.92 22.15
N GLU A 727 9.29 -21.58 22.11
CA GLU A 727 10.19 -20.80 21.25
C GLU A 727 11.67 -21.11 21.49
N VAL A 728 12.07 -21.35 22.74
CA VAL A 728 13.47 -21.59 23.14
C VAL A 728 13.81 -23.07 23.29
N LYS A 729 12.86 -23.96 22.99
CA LYS A 729 12.98 -25.43 22.96
C LYS A 729 13.60 -26.03 24.23
N VAL A 730 13.09 -25.67 25.41
CA VAL A 730 13.56 -26.19 26.72
C VAL A 730 13.03 -27.62 26.99
N PRO A 731 13.83 -28.69 26.82
CA PRO A 731 13.30 -30.07 26.83
C PRO A 731 12.72 -30.49 28.19
N GLN A 732 13.21 -29.91 29.29
CA GLN A 732 12.69 -30.14 30.64
C GLN A 732 11.22 -29.74 30.79
N SER A 733 10.69 -28.91 29.88
CA SER A 733 9.28 -28.50 29.90
C SER A 733 8.33 -29.54 29.34
N VAL A 734 8.79 -30.46 28.48
CA VAL A 734 7.93 -31.43 27.79
C VAL A 734 7.06 -32.25 28.76
N PRO A 735 7.60 -32.86 29.84
CA PRO A 735 6.77 -33.59 30.80
C PRO A 735 5.70 -32.73 31.48
N LEU A 736 6.02 -31.46 31.78
CA LEU A 736 5.09 -30.53 32.39
C LEU A 736 3.97 -30.13 31.41
N LEU A 737 4.32 -29.81 30.17
CA LEU A 737 3.35 -29.46 29.12
C LEU A 737 2.41 -30.64 28.83
N LEU A 738 2.92 -31.87 28.77
CA LEU A 738 2.10 -33.08 28.65
C LEU A 738 1.18 -33.29 29.86
N LYS A 739 1.67 -33.00 31.08
CA LYS A 739 0.86 -33.06 32.30
C LYS A 739 -0.28 -32.03 32.30
N ILE A 740 -0.05 -30.83 31.74
CA ILE A 740 -1.07 -29.80 31.57
C ILE A 740 -2.17 -30.29 30.62
N ILE A 741 -1.80 -30.91 29.49
CA ILE A 741 -2.78 -31.49 28.55
C ILE A 741 -3.65 -32.52 29.25
N GLN A 742 -3.05 -33.40 30.06
CA GLN A 742 -3.74 -34.50 30.74
C GLN A 742 -4.64 -34.06 31.89
N ASN A 743 -4.23 -33.05 32.68
CA ASN A 743 -4.81 -32.80 34.00
C ASN A 743 -5.40 -31.39 34.20
N SER A 744 -5.17 -30.45 33.28
CA SER A 744 -5.72 -29.09 33.38
C SER A 744 -7.21 -29.08 33.01
N SER A 745 -8.01 -28.30 33.75
CA SER A 745 -9.38 -27.96 33.36
C SER A 745 -9.47 -26.66 32.54
N ASP A 746 -8.36 -25.94 32.38
CA ASP A 746 -8.27 -24.69 31.63
C ASP A 746 -7.91 -24.97 30.16
N LEU A 747 -8.85 -24.68 29.26
CA LEU A 747 -8.74 -24.92 27.82
C LEU A 747 -7.63 -24.07 27.17
N GLN A 748 -7.46 -22.81 27.57
CA GLN A 748 -6.42 -21.95 27.01
C GLN A 748 -5.02 -22.47 27.37
N MET A 749 -4.84 -22.96 28.59
CA MET A 749 -3.60 -23.62 29.02
C MET A 749 -3.29 -24.88 28.21
N GLN A 750 -4.31 -25.72 27.97
CA GLN A 750 -4.13 -26.95 27.18
C GLN A 750 -3.75 -26.63 25.73
N ILE A 751 -4.39 -25.64 25.11
CA ILE A 751 -4.08 -25.19 23.74
C ILE A 751 -2.66 -24.60 23.68
N ALA A 752 -2.29 -23.74 24.63
CA ALA A 752 -0.94 -23.17 24.68
C ALA A 752 0.12 -24.26 24.84
N ALA A 753 -0.11 -25.26 25.69
CA ALA A 753 0.80 -26.39 25.89
C ALA A 753 0.95 -27.24 24.62
N ILE A 754 -0.13 -27.55 23.91
CA ILE A 754 -0.07 -28.21 22.60
C ILE A 754 0.76 -27.38 21.63
N SER A 755 0.52 -26.07 21.56
CA SER A 755 1.20 -25.16 20.63
C SER A 755 2.70 -25.11 20.88
N ALA A 756 3.12 -25.05 22.15
CA ALA A 756 4.53 -25.10 22.54
C ALA A 756 5.17 -26.45 22.21
N LEU A 757 4.47 -27.56 22.43
CA LEU A 757 4.97 -28.92 22.15
C LEU A 757 5.27 -29.17 20.66
N GLN A 758 4.68 -28.41 19.75
CA GLN A 758 4.98 -28.50 18.31
C GLN A 758 6.46 -28.23 17.99
N GLN A 759 7.18 -27.51 18.86
CA GLN A 759 8.57 -27.11 18.67
C GLN A 759 9.58 -28.23 19.04
N TYR A 760 9.11 -29.33 19.65
CA TYR A 760 9.96 -30.39 20.18
C TYR A 760 9.90 -31.64 19.29
N PRO A 761 11.04 -32.27 18.95
CA PRO A 761 11.06 -33.50 18.16
C PRO A 761 10.90 -34.78 19.02
N ASP A 762 10.20 -34.71 20.16
CA ASP A 762 10.07 -35.84 21.08
C ASP A 762 8.90 -36.75 20.67
N GLU A 763 9.18 -38.03 20.40
CA GLU A 763 8.19 -39.03 19.97
C GLU A 763 7.10 -39.31 21.01
N SER A 764 7.40 -39.14 22.30
CA SER A 764 6.44 -39.37 23.38
C SER A 764 5.24 -38.42 23.31
N ILE A 765 5.42 -37.24 22.71
CA ILE A 765 4.38 -36.22 22.56
C ILE A 765 3.23 -36.78 21.71
N GLY A 766 3.53 -37.31 20.51
CA GLY A 766 2.51 -37.88 19.62
C GLY A 766 1.73 -39.00 20.29
N LYS A 767 2.40 -39.87 21.06
CA LYS A 767 1.78 -40.97 21.80
C LYS A 767 0.85 -40.48 22.90
N VAL A 768 1.28 -39.53 23.72
CA VAL A 768 0.47 -39.00 24.82
C VAL A 768 -0.74 -38.24 24.28
N VAL A 769 -0.54 -37.35 23.30
CA VAL A 769 -1.62 -36.58 22.69
C VAL A 769 -2.65 -37.51 22.03
N SER A 770 -2.20 -38.51 21.27
CA SER A 770 -3.09 -39.52 20.66
C SER A 770 -3.88 -40.31 21.71
N SER A 771 -3.25 -40.67 22.83
CA SER A 771 -3.92 -41.41 23.91
C SER A 771 -5.00 -40.59 24.65
N GLN A 772 -4.81 -39.28 24.74
CA GLN A 772 -5.74 -38.37 25.43
C GLN A 772 -6.85 -37.86 24.52
N TYR A 773 -6.63 -37.89 23.20
CA TYR A 773 -7.54 -37.40 22.17
C TYR A 773 -9.02 -37.78 22.35
N PRO A 774 -9.39 -39.03 22.73
CA PRO A 774 -10.78 -39.41 22.94
C PRO A 774 -11.50 -38.57 24.00
N ASN A 775 -10.77 -38.10 25.02
CA ASN A 775 -11.29 -37.37 26.18
C ASN A 775 -11.27 -35.83 26.00
N MET A 776 -10.74 -35.34 24.87
CA MET A 776 -10.62 -33.91 24.60
C MET A 776 -11.95 -33.30 24.13
N SER A 777 -12.18 -32.02 24.46
CA SER A 777 -13.23 -31.20 23.86
C SER A 777 -12.94 -30.95 22.37
N ASP A 778 -13.94 -30.53 21.59
CA ASP A 778 -13.77 -30.33 20.15
C ASP A 778 -12.72 -29.27 19.80
N ASP A 779 -12.65 -28.17 20.56
CA ASP A 779 -11.62 -27.14 20.37
C ASP A 779 -10.20 -27.69 20.65
N LEU A 780 -10.06 -28.51 21.69
CA LEU A 780 -8.77 -29.12 22.04
C LEU A 780 -8.37 -30.23 21.04
N ARG A 781 -9.34 -31.00 20.53
CA ARG A 781 -9.13 -31.97 19.44
C ARG A 781 -8.59 -31.28 18.20
N SER A 782 -9.08 -30.09 17.85
CA SER A 782 -8.56 -29.33 16.71
C SER A 782 -7.08 -28.99 16.87
N ALA A 783 -6.67 -28.50 18.04
CA ALA A 783 -5.25 -28.21 18.32
C ALA A 783 -4.39 -29.50 18.31
N ALA A 784 -4.90 -30.59 18.89
CA ALA A 784 -4.22 -31.89 18.91
C ALA A 784 -4.03 -32.48 17.50
N GLN A 785 -5.05 -32.38 16.64
CA GLN A 785 -5.00 -32.79 15.24
C GLN A 785 -3.93 -32.03 14.46
N THR A 786 -3.82 -30.72 14.65
CA THR A 786 -2.73 -29.92 14.09
C THR A 786 -1.40 -30.51 14.53
N LEU A 787 -1.17 -30.66 15.84
CA LEU A 787 0.09 -31.18 16.38
C LEU A 787 0.47 -32.55 15.81
N VAL A 788 -0.41 -33.54 15.87
CA VAL A 788 -0.06 -34.91 15.42
C VAL A 788 0.20 -34.99 13.92
N SER A 789 -0.29 -34.02 13.13
CA SER A 789 -0.09 -33.99 11.69
C SER A 789 1.25 -33.37 11.26
N ILE A 790 1.98 -32.67 12.13
CA ILE A 790 3.18 -31.90 11.75
C ILE A 790 4.49 -32.70 11.70
N ARG A 791 4.49 -33.94 12.20
CA ARG A 791 5.64 -34.87 12.10
C ARG A 791 5.18 -36.26 11.68
N LYS A 792 6.00 -36.91 10.84
CA LYS A 792 5.74 -38.27 10.34
C LYS A 792 5.51 -39.31 11.46
N PRO A 793 6.36 -39.43 12.51
CA PRO A 793 6.17 -40.44 13.56
C PRO A 793 4.85 -40.24 14.33
N TRP A 794 4.48 -38.99 14.59
CA TRP A 794 3.24 -38.67 15.32
C TRP A 794 1.99 -38.95 14.48
N ALA A 795 2.04 -38.65 13.18
CA ALA A 795 0.96 -38.94 12.26
C ALA A 795 0.72 -40.46 12.16
N LEU A 796 1.80 -41.24 12.10
CA LEU A 796 1.72 -42.70 12.07
C LEU A 796 1.11 -43.26 13.36
N GLU A 797 1.58 -42.82 14.53
CA GLU A 797 1.02 -43.25 15.83
C GLU A 797 -0.48 -42.92 15.95
N PHE A 798 -0.88 -41.72 15.51
CA PHE A 798 -2.28 -41.29 15.54
C PHE A 798 -3.16 -42.14 14.61
N LEU A 799 -2.70 -42.42 13.38
CA LEU A 799 -3.41 -43.28 12.43
C LEU A 799 -3.48 -44.74 12.90
N GLN A 800 -2.42 -45.25 13.55
CA GLN A 800 -2.43 -46.57 14.17
C GLN A 800 -3.40 -46.64 15.36
N ALA A 801 -3.54 -45.57 16.14
CA ALA A 801 -4.54 -45.49 17.20
C ALA A 801 -5.98 -45.51 16.66
N ILE A 802 -6.22 -44.92 15.49
CA ILE A 802 -7.49 -45.05 14.75
C ILE A 802 -7.68 -46.50 14.30
N ASP A 803 -6.65 -47.13 13.71
CA ASP A 803 -6.72 -48.52 13.24
C ASP A 803 -6.99 -49.52 14.36
N ALA A 804 -6.43 -49.27 15.54
CA ALA A 804 -6.66 -50.06 16.75
C ALA A 804 -8.01 -49.78 17.42
N GLY A 805 -8.85 -48.90 16.87
CA GLY A 805 -10.15 -48.53 17.43
C GLY A 805 -10.10 -47.69 18.72
N LYS A 806 -8.92 -47.17 19.08
CA LYS A 806 -8.74 -46.32 20.28
C LYS A 806 -9.20 -44.88 20.04
N ILE A 807 -9.13 -44.42 18.79
CA ILE A 807 -9.66 -43.12 18.36
C ILE A 807 -10.80 -43.37 17.39
N ASN A 808 -11.96 -42.78 17.67
CA ASN A 808 -13.09 -42.83 16.74
C ASN A 808 -12.76 -41.97 15.51
N LYS A 809 -12.67 -42.60 14.34
CA LYS A 809 -12.38 -41.93 13.06
C LYS A 809 -13.37 -40.79 12.73
N ASP A 810 -14.63 -40.89 13.18
CA ASP A 810 -15.66 -39.89 12.89
C ASP A 810 -15.40 -38.55 13.60
N THR A 811 -14.53 -38.56 14.62
CA THR A 811 -14.06 -37.36 15.31
C THR A 811 -12.84 -36.72 14.64
N VAL A 812 -12.31 -37.31 13.57
CA VAL A 812 -11.13 -36.83 12.84
C VAL A 812 -11.57 -36.30 11.47
N PRO A 813 -11.42 -35.00 11.19
CA PRO A 813 -11.71 -34.44 9.87
C PRO A 813 -10.82 -35.04 8.78
N VAL A 814 -11.39 -35.25 7.59
CA VAL A 814 -10.65 -35.74 6.40
C VAL A 814 -9.48 -34.82 6.06
N GLU A 815 -9.61 -33.51 6.28
CA GLU A 815 -8.50 -32.55 6.06
C GLU A 815 -7.29 -32.82 6.96
N THR A 816 -7.49 -33.28 8.19
CA THR A 816 -6.39 -33.65 9.09
C THR A 816 -5.63 -34.86 8.55
N ALA A 817 -6.34 -35.88 8.07
CA ALA A 817 -5.73 -37.02 7.39
C ALA A 817 -5.03 -36.59 6.08
N ARG A 818 -5.61 -35.65 5.33
CA ARG A 818 -5.01 -35.10 4.11
C ARG A 818 -3.65 -34.44 4.37
N LYS A 819 -3.50 -33.67 5.45
CA LYS A 819 -2.21 -33.07 5.83
C LYS A 819 -1.09 -34.10 5.97
N MET A 820 -1.41 -35.31 6.44
CA MET A 820 -0.44 -36.39 6.64
C MET A 820 0.03 -37.04 5.33
N THR A 821 -0.65 -36.81 4.20
CA THR A 821 -0.21 -37.34 2.88
C THR A 821 1.09 -36.71 2.39
N VAL A 822 1.48 -35.55 2.93
CA VAL A 822 2.71 -34.84 2.57
C VAL A 822 3.97 -35.69 2.78
N TYR A 823 3.96 -36.62 3.74
CA TYR A 823 5.10 -37.47 4.05
C TYR A 823 5.41 -38.52 2.98
N SER A 824 4.51 -38.73 2.01
CA SER A 824 4.65 -39.72 0.94
C SER A 824 5.08 -41.11 1.45
N ASP A 825 4.61 -41.49 2.64
CA ASP A 825 4.92 -42.74 3.31
C ASP A 825 3.87 -43.80 2.99
N GLU A 826 4.30 -45.01 2.62
CA GLU A 826 3.41 -46.10 2.23
C GLU A 826 2.49 -46.55 3.37
N GLY A 827 3.00 -46.58 4.61
CA GLY A 827 2.23 -46.98 5.79
C GLY A 827 1.14 -45.98 6.15
N ILE A 828 1.48 -44.69 6.14
CA ILE A 828 0.52 -43.59 6.31
C ILE A 828 -0.54 -43.63 5.21
N THR A 829 -0.11 -43.79 3.95
CA THR A 829 -1.02 -43.83 2.79
C THR A 829 -2.01 -45.00 2.89
N ALA A 830 -1.54 -46.18 3.27
CA ALA A 830 -2.38 -47.37 3.46
C ALA A 830 -3.41 -47.19 4.59
N LEU A 831 -2.99 -46.64 5.74
CA LEU A 831 -3.87 -46.37 6.88
C LEU A 831 -4.93 -45.31 6.54
N ILE A 832 -4.53 -44.25 5.83
CA ILE A 832 -5.45 -43.23 5.33
C ILE A 832 -6.49 -43.85 4.38
N ALA A 833 -6.04 -44.61 3.37
CA ALA A 833 -6.93 -45.25 2.41
C ALA A 833 -7.92 -46.21 3.09
N LYS A 834 -7.46 -46.95 4.12
CA LYS A 834 -8.27 -47.90 4.88
C LYS A 834 -9.42 -47.24 5.66
N HIS A 835 -9.16 -46.10 6.30
CA HIS A 835 -10.14 -45.47 7.22
C HIS A 835 -10.94 -44.32 6.62
N PHE A 836 -10.31 -43.59 5.69
CA PHE A 836 -10.84 -42.36 5.10
C PHE A 836 -11.08 -42.47 3.59
N GLY A 837 -10.67 -43.57 2.93
CA GLY A 837 -10.84 -43.77 1.49
C GLY A 837 -9.86 -42.96 0.65
N SER A 838 -10.18 -42.76 -0.64
CA SER A 838 -9.38 -41.89 -1.52
C SER A 838 -9.57 -40.44 -1.11
N ILE A 839 -8.53 -39.82 -0.55
CA ILE A 839 -8.55 -38.41 -0.11
C ILE A 839 -8.30 -37.43 -1.28
N ALA A 840 -8.17 -37.92 -2.52
CA ALA A 840 -8.23 -37.08 -3.71
C ALA A 840 -9.54 -36.28 -3.69
N GLY A 841 -9.45 -34.95 -3.57
CA GLY A 841 -10.61 -34.06 -3.54
C GLY A 841 -11.49 -34.22 -4.78
N ALA A 842 -12.72 -33.69 -4.73
CA ALA A 842 -13.59 -33.70 -5.89
C ALA A 842 -12.88 -33.06 -7.10
N THR A 843 -13.06 -33.65 -8.28
CA THR A 843 -12.51 -33.08 -9.52
C THR A 843 -13.17 -31.73 -9.79
N THR A 844 -12.48 -30.85 -10.53
CA THR A 844 -13.06 -29.56 -10.96
C THR A 844 -14.40 -29.74 -11.65
N GLU A 845 -14.56 -30.82 -12.42
CA GLU A 845 -15.81 -31.16 -13.11
C GLU A 845 -16.94 -31.54 -12.12
N GLN A 846 -16.64 -32.35 -11.10
CA GLN A 846 -17.61 -32.68 -10.04
C GLN A 846 -18.02 -31.45 -9.22
N MET A 847 -17.07 -30.58 -8.88
CA MET A 847 -17.36 -29.32 -8.18
C MET A 847 -18.22 -28.38 -9.04
N GLN A 848 -17.96 -28.29 -10.35
CA GLN A 848 -18.80 -27.52 -11.28
C GLN A 848 -20.22 -28.07 -11.36
N GLN A 849 -20.39 -29.38 -11.40
CA GLN A 849 -21.73 -30.02 -11.35
C GLN A 849 -22.44 -29.70 -10.03
N GLN A 850 -21.72 -29.74 -8.90
CA GLN A 850 -22.28 -29.39 -7.58
C GLN A 850 -22.67 -27.91 -7.51
N ILE A 851 -21.86 -27.00 -8.03
CA ILE A 851 -22.17 -25.56 -8.13
C ILE A 851 -23.46 -25.37 -8.95
N ALA A 852 -23.56 -26.00 -10.12
CA ALA A 852 -24.75 -25.91 -10.97
C ALA A 852 -26.01 -26.46 -10.27
N ALA A 853 -25.88 -27.58 -9.56
CA ALA A 853 -26.98 -28.19 -8.80
C ALA A 853 -27.46 -27.27 -7.66
N GLN A 854 -26.53 -26.74 -6.86
CA GLN A 854 -26.84 -25.83 -5.75
C GLN A 854 -27.42 -24.50 -6.24
N GLN A 855 -26.90 -23.97 -7.35
CA GLN A 855 -27.44 -22.76 -7.98
C GLN A 855 -28.88 -22.97 -8.47
N LYS A 856 -29.18 -24.13 -9.06
CA LYS A 856 -30.54 -24.51 -9.46
C LYS A 856 -31.47 -24.66 -8.26
N MET A 857 -31.01 -25.29 -7.19
CA MET A 857 -31.78 -25.45 -5.95
C MET A 857 -32.10 -24.08 -5.30
N LEU A 858 -31.10 -23.19 -5.17
CA LEU A 858 -31.28 -21.86 -4.60
C LEU A 858 -32.18 -20.94 -5.44
N SER A 859 -32.28 -21.16 -6.75
CA SER A 859 -33.14 -20.37 -7.65
C SER A 859 -34.55 -20.93 -7.83
N ALA A 860 -34.76 -22.23 -7.61
CA ALA A 860 -36.07 -22.88 -7.74
C ALA A 860 -36.93 -22.85 -6.45
N ALA A 861 -36.40 -22.28 -5.36
CA ALA A 861 -37.06 -22.28 -4.06
C ALA A 861 -38.28 -21.34 -4.03
N THR A 862 -39.45 -21.87 -3.66
CA THR A 862 -40.69 -21.10 -3.48
C THR A 862 -41.00 -20.76 -2.02
N GLU A 863 -40.34 -21.43 -1.07
CA GLU A 863 -40.48 -21.20 0.37
C GLU A 863 -39.55 -20.07 0.84
N GLU A 864 -40.04 -19.23 1.76
CA GLU A 864 -39.23 -18.15 2.32
C GLU A 864 -38.17 -18.71 3.29
N PRO A 865 -36.87 -18.46 3.05
CA PRO A 865 -35.80 -18.95 3.90
C PRO A 865 -35.71 -18.19 5.23
N ASP A 866 -35.27 -18.88 6.28
CA ASP A 866 -35.12 -18.32 7.64
C ASP A 866 -33.71 -17.76 7.83
N ARG A 867 -33.61 -16.42 7.87
CA ARG A 867 -32.33 -15.71 8.05
C ARG A 867 -31.73 -15.89 9.44
N TYR A 868 -32.54 -16.06 10.48
CA TYR A 868 -32.06 -16.28 11.85
C TYR A 868 -31.48 -17.70 12.02
N ALA A 869 -32.10 -18.68 11.35
CA ALA A 869 -31.49 -20.01 11.23
C ALA A 869 -30.19 -19.95 10.40
N GLY A 870 -30.18 -19.16 9.32
CA GLY A 870 -29.01 -18.89 8.49
C GLY A 870 -27.82 -18.29 9.25
N GLU A 871 -28.07 -17.35 10.17
CA GLU A 871 -27.04 -16.76 11.03
C GLU A 871 -26.35 -17.80 11.91
N LYS A 872 -27.13 -18.69 12.54
CA LYS A 872 -26.58 -19.76 13.37
C LYS A 872 -25.73 -20.72 12.52
N LEU A 873 -26.15 -21.02 11.30
CA LEU A 873 -25.38 -21.82 10.35
C LEU A 873 -24.10 -21.11 9.92
N PHE A 874 -24.15 -19.79 9.70
CA PHE A 874 -22.97 -18.98 9.42
C PHE A 874 -21.98 -19.07 10.58
N GLN A 875 -22.39 -18.74 11.81
CA GLN A 875 -21.50 -18.77 12.97
C GLN A 875 -20.86 -20.14 13.18
N LYS A 876 -21.62 -21.22 12.94
CA LYS A 876 -21.15 -22.59 13.07
C LYS A 876 -20.12 -22.99 12.00
N ASN A 877 -20.35 -22.62 10.74
CA ASN A 877 -19.59 -23.17 9.59
C ASN A 877 -18.61 -22.19 8.95
N CYS A 878 -18.90 -20.89 8.98
CA CYS A 878 -18.14 -19.83 8.30
C CYS A 878 -17.57 -18.80 9.29
N GLY A 879 -18.30 -18.49 10.36
CA GLY A 879 -18.01 -17.44 11.33
C GLY A 879 -16.76 -17.69 12.17
N LYS A 880 -16.25 -18.93 12.22
CA LYS A 880 -14.93 -19.21 12.82
C LYS A 880 -13.79 -18.52 12.07
N CYS A 881 -13.92 -18.39 10.75
CA CYS A 881 -12.88 -17.81 9.90
C CYS A 881 -13.23 -16.39 9.44
N HIS A 882 -14.50 -16.11 9.21
CA HIS A 882 -14.93 -14.88 8.55
C HIS A 882 -15.77 -14.00 9.46
N LYS A 883 -15.62 -12.68 9.32
CA LYS A 883 -16.58 -11.72 9.85
C LYS A 883 -17.75 -11.48 8.90
N LEU A 884 -18.93 -11.25 9.46
CA LEU A 884 -20.08 -10.72 8.75
C LEU A 884 -20.85 -9.79 9.70
N PHE A 885 -21.01 -8.53 9.31
CA PHE A 885 -21.58 -7.46 10.14
C PHE A 885 -20.85 -7.21 11.45
N GLY A 886 -19.54 -7.47 11.49
CA GLY A 886 -18.70 -7.29 12.68
C GLY A 886 -18.52 -8.54 13.52
N ASP A 887 -19.36 -9.56 13.35
CA ASP A 887 -19.31 -10.81 14.12
C ASP A 887 -18.59 -11.93 13.36
N GLY A 888 -17.69 -12.64 14.06
CA GLY A 888 -16.93 -13.78 13.54
C GLY A 888 -15.41 -13.62 13.65
N GLY A 889 -14.65 -14.48 12.98
CA GLY A 889 -13.19 -14.60 13.07
C GLY A 889 -12.41 -13.78 12.04
N GLU A 890 -11.10 -13.67 12.25
CA GLU A 890 -10.17 -12.88 11.40
C GLU A 890 -9.16 -13.75 10.63
N ILE A 891 -9.49 -15.03 10.41
CA ILE A 891 -8.61 -15.97 9.69
C ILE A 891 -8.79 -15.80 8.17
N GLY A 892 -10.03 -15.60 7.73
CA GLY A 892 -10.43 -15.30 6.36
C GLY A 892 -10.90 -13.85 6.22
N PRO A 893 -11.16 -13.39 4.98
CA PRO A 893 -11.61 -12.03 4.73
C PRO A 893 -12.95 -11.69 5.41
N ASP A 894 -13.10 -10.45 5.89
CA ASP A 894 -14.38 -9.91 6.35
C ASP A 894 -15.39 -9.85 5.20
N LEU A 895 -16.43 -10.69 5.26
CA LEU A 895 -17.43 -10.85 4.22
C LEU A 895 -18.37 -9.65 4.11
N THR A 896 -18.38 -8.72 5.08
CA THR A 896 -19.34 -7.61 5.19
C THR A 896 -19.38 -6.72 3.95
N ALA A 897 -18.22 -6.45 3.34
CA ALA A 897 -18.10 -5.56 2.19
C ALA A 897 -18.19 -6.28 0.83
N PHE A 898 -18.42 -7.58 0.81
CA PHE A 898 -18.43 -8.37 -0.41
C PHE A 898 -19.78 -8.33 -1.14
N LYS A 899 -19.71 -8.55 -2.45
CA LYS A 899 -20.89 -8.71 -3.31
C LYS A 899 -21.52 -10.08 -3.05
N ARG A 900 -22.34 -10.16 -2.00
CA ARG A 900 -22.97 -11.41 -1.53
C ARG A 900 -24.28 -11.74 -2.24
N ASP A 901 -24.78 -10.88 -3.12
CA ASP A 901 -25.92 -11.14 -3.99
C ASP A 901 -25.57 -12.02 -5.21
N ASP A 902 -24.28 -12.12 -5.57
CA ASP A 902 -23.78 -13.03 -6.60
C ASP A 902 -23.63 -14.46 -6.05
N VAL A 903 -24.75 -15.17 -6.02
CA VAL A 903 -24.83 -16.57 -5.54
C VAL A 903 -23.92 -17.49 -6.35
N GLY A 904 -23.78 -17.27 -7.66
CA GLY A 904 -22.91 -18.09 -8.51
C GLY A 904 -21.46 -17.99 -8.08
N ARG A 905 -20.95 -16.77 -7.91
CA ARG A 905 -19.58 -16.55 -7.43
C ARG A 905 -19.36 -17.04 -6.00
N MET A 906 -20.36 -16.85 -5.12
CA MET A 906 -20.29 -17.40 -3.77
C MET A 906 -20.19 -18.93 -3.76
N LEU A 907 -21.00 -19.61 -4.57
CA LEU A 907 -20.97 -21.06 -4.68
C LEU A 907 -19.62 -21.55 -5.21
N VAL A 908 -19.03 -20.87 -6.20
CA VAL A 908 -17.67 -21.17 -6.68
C VAL A 908 -16.67 -21.09 -5.53
N ASN A 909 -16.69 -20.02 -4.74
CA ASN A 909 -15.74 -19.82 -3.65
C ASN A 909 -15.98 -20.75 -2.44
N ILE A 910 -17.23 -21.18 -2.21
CA ILE A 910 -17.58 -22.06 -1.08
C ILE A 910 -17.34 -23.54 -1.43
N ILE A 911 -17.69 -23.96 -2.65
CA ILE A 911 -17.56 -25.35 -3.10
C ILE A 911 -16.14 -25.64 -3.59
N ASN A 912 -15.52 -24.68 -4.29
CA ASN A 912 -14.15 -24.77 -4.81
C ASN A 912 -13.29 -23.58 -4.34
N PRO A 913 -12.97 -23.48 -3.05
CA PRO A 913 -12.18 -22.38 -2.50
C PRO A 913 -10.75 -22.30 -3.06
N SER A 914 -10.24 -23.37 -3.67
CA SER A 914 -8.93 -23.42 -4.32
C SER A 914 -8.94 -22.87 -5.75
N ASN A 915 -10.12 -22.57 -6.32
CA ASN A 915 -10.25 -22.02 -7.67
C ASN A 915 -9.63 -20.61 -7.80
N GLU A 916 -9.78 -19.79 -6.76
CA GLU A 916 -9.22 -18.44 -6.67
C GLU A 916 -8.82 -18.18 -5.21
N ILE A 917 -7.53 -18.35 -4.88
CA ILE A 917 -7.01 -18.01 -3.54
C ILE A 917 -6.67 -16.51 -3.54
N ARG A 918 -7.34 -15.76 -2.66
CA ARG A 918 -7.16 -14.30 -2.58
C ARG A 918 -5.78 -13.93 -2.05
N GLU A 919 -5.25 -12.83 -2.58
CA GLU A 919 -4.03 -12.17 -2.12
C GLU A 919 -4.01 -11.96 -0.59
N GLY A 920 -2.92 -12.36 0.06
CA GLY A 920 -2.75 -12.28 1.51
C GLY A 920 -3.25 -13.51 2.28
N PHE A 921 -3.91 -14.45 1.60
CA PHE A 921 -4.37 -15.73 2.16
C PHE A 921 -3.72 -16.93 1.45
N GLU A 922 -2.62 -16.70 0.70
CA GLU A 922 -1.88 -17.78 0.06
C GLU A 922 -1.22 -18.69 1.08
N THR A 923 -1.36 -19.98 0.83
CA THR A 923 -0.89 -21.04 1.69
C THR A 923 0.54 -21.44 1.32
N TYR A 924 1.37 -21.58 2.34
CA TYR A 924 2.74 -22.09 2.22
C TYR A 924 2.88 -23.30 3.14
N LEU A 925 3.52 -24.33 2.59
CA LEU A 925 4.07 -25.44 3.36
C LEU A 925 5.53 -25.13 3.61
N ILE A 926 5.91 -24.97 4.88
CA ILE A 926 7.29 -24.87 5.31
C ILE A 926 7.69 -26.24 5.88
N VAL A 927 8.76 -26.81 5.35
CA VAL A 927 9.47 -27.95 5.93
C VAL A 927 10.68 -27.38 6.65
N THR A 928 10.77 -27.60 7.96
CA THR A 928 11.91 -27.15 8.77
C THR A 928 12.98 -28.24 8.84
N GLU A 929 14.24 -27.85 9.07
CA GLU A 929 15.39 -28.78 9.14
C GLU A 929 15.21 -29.86 10.22
N ASP A 930 14.43 -29.59 11.27
CA ASP A 930 14.09 -30.56 12.32
C ASP A 930 12.95 -31.52 11.93
N GLY A 931 12.54 -31.55 10.65
CA GLY A 931 11.56 -32.47 10.09
C GLY A 931 10.09 -32.14 10.42
N ARG A 932 9.81 -30.92 10.87
CA ARG A 932 8.44 -30.44 11.10
C ARG A 932 7.88 -29.78 9.84
N THR A 933 6.59 -30.00 9.60
CA THR A 933 5.84 -29.31 8.55
C THR A 933 4.91 -28.25 9.14
N VAL A 934 5.05 -26.99 8.73
CA VAL A 934 4.17 -25.88 9.09
C VAL A 934 3.36 -25.49 7.85
N ASN A 935 2.04 -25.45 7.96
CA ASN A 935 1.15 -25.09 6.84
C ASN A 935 0.20 -23.96 7.25
N GLY A 936 0.24 -22.86 6.51
CA GLY A 936 -0.59 -21.68 6.77
C GLY A 936 -0.31 -20.56 5.77
N PHE A 937 -0.88 -19.38 5.99
CA PHE A 937 -0.59 -18.21 5.17
C PHE A 937 0.48 -17.31 5.80
N LEU A 938 1.21 -16.58 4.96
CA LEU A 938 2.25 -15.67 5.42
C LEU A 938 1.63 -14.43 6.10
N ALA A 939 1.78 -14.33 7.42
CA ALA A 939 1.23 -13.23 8.21
C ALA A 939 2.22 -12.07 8.40
N ASP A 940 3.51 -12.37 8.53
CA ASP A 940 4.59 -11.38 8.70
C ASP A 940 5.94 -12.00 8.32
N GLN A 941 6.96 -11.17 8.06
CA GLN A 941 8.35 -11.64 7.83
C GLN A 941 9.38 -10.52 8.04
N ASP A 942 10.56 -10.89 8.51
CA ASP A 942 11.77 -10.06 8.44
C ASP A 942 12.93 -10.86 7.80
N ASN A 943 14.15 -10.35 7.90
CA ASN A 943 15.34 -11.00 7.32
C ASN A 943 15.76 -12.29 8.02
N ASN A 944 15.27 -12.55 9.23
CA ASN A 944 15.67 -13.66 10.08
C ASN A 944 14.51 -14.63 10.34
N VAL A 945 13.26 -14.16 10.33
CA VAL A 945 12.09 -14.99 10.65
C VAL A 945 10.95 -14.81 9.64
N ILE A 946 10.12 -15.85 9.55
CA ILE A 946 8.86 -15.89 8.81
C ILE A 946 7.75 -16.22 9.80
N VAL A 947 6.63 -15.50 9.76
CA VAL A 947 5.44 -15.78 10.58
C VAL A 947 4.34 -16.35 9.70
N ILE A 948 3.98 -17.61 9.95
CA ILE A 948 2.89 -18.31 9.28
C ILE A 948 1.67 -18.35 10.18
N ARG A 949 0.51 -17.89 9.70
CA ARG A 949 -0.77 -18.07 10.38
C ARG A 949 -1.49 -19.31 9.87
N SER A 950 -1.71 -20.25 10.77
CA SER A 950 -2.33 -21.54 10.50
C SER A 950 -3.86 -21.46 10.43
N ALA A 951 -4.51 -22.51 9.94
CA ALA A 951 -5.98 -22.60 9.80
C ALA A 951 -6.77 -22.42 11.11
N ASP A 952 -6.11 -22.66 12.25
CA ASP A 952 -6.63 -22.52 13.60
C ASP A 952 -6.46 -21.09 14.16
N GLY A 953 -5.91 -20.16 13.36
CA GLY A 953 -5.69 -18.76 13.73
C GLY A 953 -4.38 -18.51 14.48
N GLN A 954 -3.59 -19.55 14.78
CA GLN A 954 -2.32 -19.39 15.47
C GLN A 954 -1.21 -18.88 14.55
N SER A 955 -0.38 -17.97 15.06
CA SER A 955 0.80 -17.46 14.33
C SER A 955 2.04 -18.23 14.79
N ILE A 956 2.68 -18.93 13.87
CA ILE A 956 3.88 -19.74 14.07
C ILE A 956 5.05 -18.99 13.44
N THR A 957 6.00 -18.56 14.27
CA THR A 957 7.26 -17.97 13.80
C THR A 957 8.27 -19.07 13.52
N VAL A 958 8.91 -19.02 12.36
CA VAL A 958 9.97 -19.94 11.92
C VAL A 958 11.20 -19.11 11.55
N GLU A 959 12.33 -19.40 12.17
CA GLU A 959 13.63 -18.82 11.77
C GLU A 959 13.98 -19.29 10.36
N ARG A 960 14.37 -18.36 9.48
CA ARG A 960 14.67 -18.65 8.07
C ARG A 960 15.80 -19.65 7.90
N GLU A 961 16.80 -19.61 8.78
CA GLU A 961 17.91 -20.56 8.77
C GLU A 961 17.47 -22.00 9.07
N ASN A 962 16.34 -22.19 9.74
CA ASN A 962 15.77 -23.51 10.05
C ASN A 962 14.77 -23.98 8.98
N ILE A 963 14.62 -23.26 7.86
CA ILE A 963 13.73 -23.64 6.76
C ILE A 963 14.54 -24.45 5.75
N ASP A 964 14.19 -25.73 5.61
CA ASP A 964 14.73 -26.61 4.58
C ASP A 964 14.03 -26.32 3.23
N GLU A 965 12.70 -26.33 3.23
CA GLU A 965 11.89 -26.00 2.05
C GLU A 965 10.69 -25.10 2.39
N MET A 966 10.35 -24.18 1.48
CA MET A 966 9.12 -23.39 1.55
C MET A 966 8.38 -23.45 0.22
N LEU A 967 7.26 -24.17 0.19
CA LEU A 967 6.53 -24.51 -1.03
C LEU A 967 5.15 -23.82 -1.03
N PRO A 968 4.87 -22.94 -2.01
CA PRO A 968 3.52 -22.39 -2.18
C PRO A 968 2.55 -23.53 -2.52
N GLN A 969 1.42 -23.57 -1.82
CA GLN A 969 0.40 -24.59 -2.03
C GLN A 969 -0.63 -24.11 -3.06
N LYS A 970 -1.12 -25.03 -3.90
CA LYS A 970 -2.18 -24.78 -4.89
C LYS A 970 -3.59 -24.84 -4.30
N LYS A 971 -3.71 -25.15 -3.01
CA LYS A 971 -4.98 -25.36 -2.32
C LYS A 971 -5.20 -24.35 -1.21
N SER A 972 -6.43 -23.88 -1.08
CA SER A 972 -6.85 -22.95 -0.04
C SER A 972 -6.78 -23.58 1.36
N LEU A 973 -6.65 -22.74 2.40
CA LEU A 973 -6.89 -23.15 3.79
C LEU A 973 -8.38 -23.31 4.10
N MET A 974 -9.25 -22.67 3.31
CA MET A 974 -10.70 -22.83 3.45
C MET A 974 -11.08 -24.27 3.02
N PRO A 975 -11.78 -25.04 3.88
CA PRO A 975 -12.15 -26.42 3.57
C PRO A 975 -13.10 -26.52 2.36
N GLU A 976 -12.95 -27.59 1.58
CA GLU A 976 -13.95 -28.01 0.58
C GLU A 976 -15.14 -28.69 1.29
N GLY A 977 -16.29 -28.79 0.61
CA GLY A 977 -17.45 -29.56 1.11
C GLY A 977 -18.21 -28.94 2.28
N LEU A 978 -18.08 -27.62 2.51
CA LEU A 978 -18.76 -26.90 3.60
C LEU A 978 -20.30 -27.00 3.54
N LEU A 979 -20.86 -27.32 2.38
CA LEU A 979 -22.30 -27.47 2.17
C LEU A 979 -22.78 -28.93 2.24
N ASP A 980 -21.88 -29.92 2.22
CA ASP A 980 -22.22 -31.33 1.99
C ASP A 980 -23.06 -31.95 3.13
N LYS A 981 -22.92 -31.40 4.35
CA LYS A 981 -23.65 -31.86 5.53
C LYS A 981 -24.92 -31.07 5.81
N LEU A 982 -25.23 -30.07 4.99
CA LEU A 982 -26.42 -29.24 5.14
C LEU A 982 -27.54 -29.79 4.26
N SER A 983 -28.76 -29.85 4.81
CA SER A 983 -29.96 -30.08 4.01
C SER A 983 -30.21 -28.93 3.04
N GLU A 984 -30.99 -29.16 1.99
CA GLU A 984 -31.35 -28.10 1.03
C GLU A 984 -32.00 -26.89 1.71
N LYS A 985 -32.77 -27.12 2.79
CA LYS A 985 -33.34 -26.03 3.59
C LYS A 985 -32.26 -25.25 4.33
N GLU A 986 -31.31 -25.92 4.98
CA GLU A 986 -30.22 -25.24 5.69
C GLU A 986 -29.30 -24.46 4.74
N VAL A 987 -29.05 -24.97 3.53
CA VAL A 987 -28.29 -24.22 2.50
C VAL A 987 -29.06 -22.95 2.10
N ARG A 988 -30.39 -23.05 1.89
CA ARG A 988 -31.24 -21.89 1.61
C ARG A 988 -31.21 -20.86 2.73
N ASP A 989 -31.35 -21.32 3.97
CA ASP A 989 -31.32 -20.47 5.17
C ASP A 989 -29.95 -19.78 5.32
N LEU A 990 -28.84 -20.52 5.19
CA LEU A 990 -27.47 -19.97 5.23
C LEU A 990 -27.24 -18.90 4.15
N PHE A 991 -27.59 -19.18 2.89
CA PHE A 991 -27.43 -18.22 1.80
C PHE A 991 -28.36 -17.02 1.97
N SER A 992 -29.52 -17.18 2.61
CA SER A 992 -30.40 -16.04 2.91
C SER A 992 -29.78 -15.05 3.89
N TYR A 993 -29.05 -15.54 4.90
CA TYR A 993 -28.32 -14.71 5.85
C TYR A 993 -27.06 -14.10 5.23
N LEU A 994 -26.27 -14.92 4.50
CA LEU A 994 -25.11 -14.41 3.76
C LEU A 994 -25.52 -13.30 2.78
N ARG A 995 -26.72 -13.36 2.20
CA ARG A 995 -27.25 -12.35 1.28
C ARG A 995 -27.91 -11.15 1.97
N SER A 996 -28.02 -11.14 3.29
CA SER A 996 -28.54 -9.99 4.03
C SER A 996 -27.69 -8.76 3.72
N SER A 997 -28.33 -7.60 3.58
CA SER A 997 -27.64 -6.32 3.36
C SER A 997 -27.27 -5.61 4.67
N GLN A 998 -27.85 -6.04 5.79
CA GLN A 998 -27.73 -5.43 7.12
C GLN A 998 -27.70 -6.53 8.19
N PRO A 999 -27.15 -6.27 9.39
CA PRO A 999 -27.27 -7.20 10.52
C PRO A 999 -28.74 -7.49 10.84
N LEU A 1000 -29.02 -8.69 11.35
CA LEU A 1000 -30.35 -9.02 11.85
C LEU A 1000 -30.60 -8.28 13.18
N PRO A 1001 -31.82 -7.76 13.40
CA PRO A 1001 -32.18 -7.03 14.62
C PRO A 1001 -32.29 -7.92 15.86
#